data_AF-A0A7H8Q381-F1
#
_entry.id   AF-A0A7H8Q381-F1
#
_cell.length_a   1.000
_cell.length_b   1.000
_cell.length_c   1.000
_cell.angle_alpha   90.00
_cell.angle_beta   90.00
_cell.angle_gamma   90.00
#
_symmetry.space_group_name_H-M   'P 1'
#
loop_
_entity.id
_entity.type
_entity.pdbx_description
1 polymer ?
#
loop_
_entity_poly.entity_id
_entity_poly.type
_entity_poly.pdbx_seq_one_letter_code
_entity_poly.pdbx_strand_id
1 'polypeptide(L)'
;MSLLATPAQANLPAEPYEAGQSYSGGSLVCYQDDLFRAQWWAGPSDSPQAAYTASNSWDTPWLLDDPGACSATGTNLPPLAEASANPAEITGPGSIALDGSLSSDPDGDPISYAWAQIAPTTPQASIQAPSASGTQVDLPDVGEDTLYQFRLGVADADHVTYTTVEVLQRAGAVIPVLPVAAITASDTNPTCPASIELSGATSSYPDGETFVFFWRQVSGPSAEIVTPNAITTTVNLPDPGANASYTFELEITNGEVSATDSIVIDQQCGDGGFTIPLSTLEAREAELTSSELFRQVKASIVTRDNTEVEAVVAGRAQNPTNVLRVESIIGNADWEFLFPVRAPEYSYSNFLRAVAKFPAFCGDYDDGRDAGAICRKSLATMFAHFTQETGGHTPHWAEPEWSQGLYFLREQGWNESTPNGYGICDPSTWQAQQWPCATFADGSYKSYFGRGAKQLSYNYNYGPFSAAMYGDVNVLLKQPSLVADTWLNLASAVFFFVYPQPPKPSMLHVIDGTWQPNTHDLNSGLVPGFGVTTMIINGGIECGGSNEHVQSQNRIDYYRNFADYLAVPVPADEVLGCASMGRFEVGGAGAMEIYWEQDWSWDPSYPNGESSACKLVGYQTRFSAFIDGDYARCVDHFFEVNIDYQN
;
A
#
# COMPACT_ATOMS: atom_id res chain seq x y z
N MET A 1 18.95 -24.19 -62.08
CA MET A 1 18.80 -23.10 -63.09
C MET A 1 18.53 -21.83 -62.29
N SER A 2 19.58 -21.13 -61.84
CA SER A 2 20.30 -20.06 -62.57
C SER A 2 19.36 -18.93 -63.02
N LEU A 3 19.54 -17.67 -62.69
CA LEU A 3 20.69 -16.94 -62.13
C LEU A 3 20.17 -15.71 -61.37
N LEU A 4 20.90 -15.36 -60.30
CA LEU A 4 20.81 -14.09 -59.58
C LEU A 4 20.99 -12.92 -60.55
N ALA A 5 20.05 -11.98 -60.56
CA ALA A 5 20.33 -10.60 -60.95
C ALA A 5 20.71 -9.84 -59.67
N THR A 6 21.96 -9.39 -59.62
CA THR A 6 22.48 -8.49 -58.59
C THR A 6 21.67 -7.20 -58.54
N PRO A 7 21.46 -6.62 -57.35
CA PRO A 7 20.78 -5.35 -57.22
C PRO A 7 21.61 -4.26 -57.90
N ALA A 8 20.92 -3.29 -58.51
CA ALA A 8 21.54 -2.07 -59.01
C ALA A 8 22.40 -1.47 -57.88
N GLN A 9 23.67 -1.21 -58.20
CA GLN A 9 24.59 -0.46 -57.36
C GLN A 9 23.90 0.83 -56.92
N ALA A 10 23.85 1.05 -55.61
CA ALA A 10 23.42 2.32 -55.04
C ALA A 10 24.19 3.46 -55.74
N ASN A 11 23.46 4.43 -56.29
CA ASN A 11 24.04 5.72 -56.64
C ASN A 11 24.62 6.31 -55.34
N LEU A 12 25.93 6.23 -55.16
CA LEU A 12 26.61 7.06 -54.18
C LEU A 12 26.48 8.51 -54.67
N PRO A 13 26.07 9.47 -53.82
CA PRO A 13 26.00 10.87 -54.23
C PRO A 13 27.40 11.34 -54.63
N ALA A 14 27.48 12.11 -55.71
CA ALA A 14 28.74 12.69 -56.14
C ALA A 14 29.21 13.72 -55.11
N GLU A 15 30.45 13.58 -54.64
CA GLU A 15 31.03 14.47 -53.64
C GLU A 15 31.52 15.78 -54.29
N PRO A 16 31.58 16.93 -53.58
CA PRO A 16 32.23 18.13 -54.10
C PRO A 16 33.71 17.88 -54.44
N TYR A 17 34.19 18.39 -55.59
CA TYR A 17 35.61 18.30 -55.93
C TYR A 17 36.47 19.16 -54.98
N GLU A 18 37.48 18.54 -54.36
CA GLU A 18 38.47 19.20 -53.52
C GLU A 18 39.83 19.30 -54.23
N ALA A 19 40.34 20.52 -54.36
CA ALA A 19 41.64 20.77 -54.98
C ALA A 19 42.79 20.15 -54.15
N GLY A 20 43.67 19.39 -54.80
CA GLY A 20 44.80 18.72 -54.13
C GLY A 20 44.50 17.29 -53.64
N GLN A 21 43.25 16.82 -53.75
CA GLN A 21 42.90 15.42 -53.47
C GLN A 21 43.12 14.53 -54.71
N SER A 22 43.40 13.24 -54.48
CA SER A 22 43.46 12.24 -55.57
C SER A 22 42.20 11.39 -55.60
N TYR A 23 41.75 11.03 -56.79
CA TYR A 23 40.53 10.27 -57.03
C TYR A 23 40.81 9.01 -57.84
N SER A 24 40.22 7.88 -57.44
CA SER A 24 40.33 6.62 -58.17
C SER A 24 39.45 6.61 -59.42
N GLY A 25 39.80 5.77 -60.40
CA GLY A 25 38.95 5.58 -61.58
C GLY A 25 37.53 5.13 -61.21
N GLY A 26 36.53 5.83 -61.76
CA GLY A 26 35.10 5.65 -61.48
C GLY A 26 34.52 6.64 -60.46
N SER A 27 35.35 7.40 -59.73
CA SER A 27 34.88 8.41 -58.78
C SER A 27 34.06 9.51 -59.47
N LEU A 28 32.95 9.89 -58.84
CA LEU A 28 32.05 10.95 -59.29
C LEU A 28 32.24 12.18 -58.40
N VAL A 29 32.47 13.34 -59.00
CA VAL A 29 32.65 14.61 -58.29
C VAL A 29 31.89 15.76 -58.94
N CYS A 30 31.44 16.70 -58.12
CA CYS A 30 30.79 17.93 -58.54
C CYS A 30 31.78 19.09 -58.68
N TYR A 31 31.82 19.76 -59.84
CA TYR A 31 32.67 20.92 -60.10
C TYR A 31 31.94 21.92 -61.01
N GLN A 32 31.79 23.18 -60.57
CA GLN A 32 31.08 24.23 -61.31
C GLN A 32 29.67 23.83 -61.78
N ASP A 33 28.88 23.24 -60.88
CA ASP A 33 27.50 22.76 -61.10
C ASP A 33 27.35 21.58 -62.08
N ASP A 34 28.44 21.03 -62.59
CA ASP A 34 28.46 19.86 -63.47
C ASP A 34 29.01 18.60 -62.77
N LEU A 35 28.53 17.43 -63.19
CA LEU A 35 29.00 16.13 -62.70
C LEU A 35 30.13 15.59 -63.56
N PHE A 36 31.25 15.25 -62.92
CA PHE A 36 32.42 14.67 -63.56
C PHE A 36 32.71 13.27 -63.05
N ARG A 37 33.20 12.43 -63.95
CA ARG A 37 33.70 11.08 -63.65
C ARG A 37 35.20 11.01 -63.90
N ALA A 38 35.95 10.49 -62.93
CA ALA A 38 37.34 10.12 -63.13
C ALA A 38 37.39 8.87 -64.03
N GLN A 39 37.87 8.98 -65.26
CA GLN A 39 37.96 7.86 -66.21
C GLN A 39 39.00 6.82 -65.77
N TRP A 40 40.05 7.29 -65.08
CA TRP A 40 41.07 6.51 -64.39
C TRP A 40 41.54 7.31 -63.17
N TRP A 41 42.73 7.03 -62.63
CA TRP A 41 43.27 7.79 -61.50
C TRP A 41 43.52 9.27 -61.84
N ALA A 42 42.93 10.19 -61.08
CA ALA A 42 43.16 11.62 -61.16
C ALA A 42 44.01 12.06 -59.95
N GLY A 43 45.17 12.68 -60.20
CA GLY A 43 46.09 13.10 -59.16
C GLY A 43 45.75 14.46 -58.54
N PRO A 44 46.49 14.87 -57.50
CA PRO A 44 46.27 16.15 -56.79
C PRO A 44 46.30 17.41 -57.67
N SER A 45 47.01 17.34 -58.81
CA SER A 45 47.14 18.44 -59.77
C SER A 45 46.10 18.40 -60.89
N ASP A 46 45.30 17.34 -60.99
CA ASP A 46 44.35 17.15 -62.08
C ASP A 46 42.98 17.70 -61.70
N SER A 47 42.53 18.72 -62.43
CA SER A 47 41.25 19.39 -62.17
C SER A 47 40.19 19.07 -63.24
N PRO A 48 38.92 18.86 -62.84
CA PRO A 48 37.80 18.73 -63.77
C PRO A 48 37.68 19.90 -64.76
N GLN A 49 38.20 21.09 -64.42
CA GLN A 49 38.27 22.25 -65.33
C GLN A 49 38.88 21.91 -66.70
N ALA A 50 39.88 21.02 -66.75
CA ALA A 50 40.58 20.67 -67.98
C ALA A 50 39.65 19.94 -68.99
N ALA A 51 38.61 19.27 -68.50
CA ALA A 51 37.66 18.52 -69.33
C ALA A 51 36.75 19.42 -70.19
N TYR A 52 36.54 20.68 -69.81
CA TYR A 52 35.77 21.63 -70.64
C TYR A 52 36.49 22.01 -71.95
N THR A 53 37.82 21.95 -71.95
CA THR A 53 38.65 22.45 -73.06
C THR A 53 39.53 21.39 -73.71
N ALA A 54 39.44 20.14 -73.24
CA ALA A 54 40.18 19.02 -73.79
C ALA A 54 39.77 18.78 -75.25
N SER A 55 40.75 18.62 -76.14
CA SER A 55 40.47 18.36 -77.56
C SER A 55 40.05 16.91 -77.80
N ASN A 56 40.53 15.98 -76.96
CA ASN A 56 40.13 14.57 -76.96
C ASN A 56 39.92 14.08 -75.52
N SER A 57 39.13 13.01 -75.36
CA SER A 57 38.75 12.46 -74.05
C SER A 57 39.91 11.84 -73.25
N TRP A 58 41.05 11.57 -73.88
CA TRP A 58 42.26 11.05 -73.20
C TRP A 58 43.24 12.14 -72.76
N ASP A 59 42.97 13.41 -73.05
CA ASP A 59 43.86 14.53 -72.71
C ASP A 59 43.76 14.93 -71.22
N THR A 60 42.78 14.40 -70.50
CA THR A 60 42.52 14.63 -69.07
C THR A 60 41.93 13.37 -68.42
N PRO A 61 42.22 13.09 -67.14
CA PRO A 61 41.57 11.99 -66.42
C PRO A 61 40.08 12.22 -66.15
N TRP A 62 39.58 13.45 -66.31
CA TRP A 62 38.19 13.81 -66.02
C TRP A 62 37.32 13.80 -67.27
N LEU A 63 36.16 13.17 -67.17
CA LEU A 63 35.10 13.21 -68.18
C LEU A 63 33.90 13.99 -67.61
N LEU A 64 33.40 14.97 -68.36
CA LEU A 64 32.11 15.59 -68.08
C LEU A 64 31.03 14.54 -68.33
N ASP A 65 30.43 14.04 -67.25
CA ASP A 65 29.44 12.96 -67.28
C ASP A 65 28.05 13.54 -67.53
N ASP A 66 27.65 14.57 -66.77
CA ASP A 66 26.35 15.23 -66.90
C ASP A 66 26.42 16.74 -66.56
N PRO A 67 26.29 17.65 -67.55
CA PRO A 67 26.28 19.09 -67.32
C PRO A 67 25.02 19.54 -66.57
N GLY A 68 25.18 20.27 -65.47
CA GLY A 68 24.12 20.82 -64.62
C GLY A 68 23.63 19.88 -63.53
N ALA A 69 24.10 18.62 -63.50
CA ALA A 69 23.65 17.61 -62.53
C ALA A 69 24.11 17.88 -61.08
N CYS A 70 25.05 18.81 -60.90
CA CYS A 70 25.53 19.24 -59.59
C CYS A 70 25.07 20.65 -59.21
N SER A 71 24.17 21.25 -59.98
CA SER A 71 23.54 22.52 -59.61
C SER A 71 22.69 22.30 -58.37
N ALA A 72 23.06 22.94 -57.26
CA ALA A 72 22.26 22.98 -56.03
C ALA A 72 20.98 23.79 -56.28
N THR A 73 20.00 23.17 -56.92
CA THR A 73 18.61 23.30 -56.52
C THR A 73 18.22 21.98 -55.85
N GLY A 74 18.83 21.73 -54.69
CA GLY A 74 18.29 20.74 -53.76
C GLY A 74 16.93 21.25 -53.34
N THR A 75 15.87 20.65 -53.88
CA THR A 75 14.55 20.78 -53.27
C THR A 75 14.70 20.30 -51.83
N ASN A 76 14.45 21.18 -50.86
CA ASN A 76 14.37 20.82 -49.45
C ASN A 76 13.59 19.50 -49.31
N LEU A 77 14.12 18.54 -48.57
CA LEU A 77 13.50 17.24 -48.33
C LEU A 77 12.58 17.33 -47.13
N PRO A 78 11.39 16.70 -47.17
CA PRO A 78 10.48 16.75 -46.04
C PRO A 78 11.10 16.07 -44.80
N PRO A 79 10.81 16.56 -43.57
CA PRO A 79 11.36 16.01 -42.36
C PRO A 79 10.81 14.61 -42.08
N LEU A 80 11.53 13.80 -41.31
CA LEU A 80 11.08 12.50 -40.80
C LEU A 80 10.47 12.66 -39.41
N ALA A 81 9.17 12.38 -39.30
CA ALA A 81 8.45 12.43 -38.03
C ALA A 81 8.44 11.06 -37.33
N GLU A 82 8.99 11.00 -36.12
CA GLU A 82 8.95 9.82 -35.24
C GLU A 82 8.28 10.18 -33.92
N ALA A 83 7.40 9.29 -33.42
CA ALA A 83 6.61 9.52 -32.21
C ALA A 83 6.46 8.24 -31.39
N SER A 84 6.44 8.39 -30.07
CA SER A 84 6.15 7.33 -29.11
C SER A 84 5.31 7.84 -27.93
N ALA A 85 4.70 6.92 -27.18
CA ALA A 85 3.92 7.22 -25.98
C ALA A 85 4.35 6.33 -24.81
N ASN A 86 4.39 6.88 -23.60
CA ASN A 86 4.70 6.15 -22.37
C ASN A 86 3.82 6.61 -21.18
N PRO A 87 2.98 5.74 -20.60
CA PRO A 87 2.65 4.40 -21.10
C PRO A 87 1.79 4.47 -22.38
N ALA A 88 1.81 3.40 -23.19
CA ALA A 88 0.94 3.27 -24.37
C ALA A 88 -0.46 2.72 -24.05
N GLU A 89 -0.66 2.29 -22.79
CA GLU A 89 -1.95 1.81 -22.26
C GLU A 89 -2.10 2.26 -20.80
N ILE A 90 -3.30 2.72 -20.42
CA ILE A 90 -3.65 3.14 -19.05
C ILE A 90 -5.10 2.76 -18.74
N THR A 91 -5.44 2.60 -17.46
CA THR A 91 -6.81 2.33 -16.98
C THR A 91 -7.34 3.51 -16.18
N GLY A 92 -8.55 3.99 -16.51
CA GLY A 92 -9.14 5.18 -15.87
C GLY A 92 -8.46 6.50 -16.30
N PRO A 93 -8.83 7.65 -15.71
CA PRO A 93 -8.21 8.94 -16.01
C PRO A 93 -6.74 8.95 -15.57
N GLY A 94 -5.87 9.67 -16.28
CA GLY A 94 -4.45 9.74 -15.93
C GLY A 94 -3.61 10.46 -16.98
N SER A 95 -2.30 10.46 -16.79
CA SER A 95 -1.38 11.19 -17.66
C SER A 95 -0.45 10.25 -18.40
N ILE A 96 -0.19 10.55 -19.67
CA ILE A 96 0.82 9.91 -20.51
C ILE A 96 1.88 10.91 -20.95
N ALA A 97 3.05 10.45 -21.34
CA ALA A 97 4.05 11.24 -22.03
C ALA A 97 4.08 10.89 -23.51
N LEU A 98 4.03 11.90 -24.39
CA LEU A 98 4.29 11.78 -25.82
C LEU A 98 5.70 12.30 -26.11
N ASP A 99 6.47 11.56 -26.91
CA ASP A 99 7.85 11.89 -27.24
C ASP A 99 8.08 11.78 -28.76
N GLY A 100 8.54 12.89 -29.35
CA GLY A 100 8.88 13.05 -30.75
C GLY A 100 10.35 13.40 -30.98
N SER A 101 11.21 13.28 -29.96
CA SER A 101 12.60 13.73 -30.00
C SER A 101 13.48 12.99 -31.02
N LEU A 102 13.01 11.86 -31.56
CA LEU A 102 13.69 11.10 -32.61
C LEU A 102 13.41 11.63 -34.03
N SER A 103 12.52 12.62 -34.17
CA SER A 103 12.27 13.25 -35.46
C SER A 103 13.50 14.02 -35.94
N SER A 104 13.75 14.02 -37.25
CA SER A 104 14.93 14.63 -37.85
C SER A 104 14.65 15.15 -39.26
N ASP A 105 15.48 16.08 -39.73
CA ASP A 105 15.44 16.57 -41.10
C ASP A 105 16.62 15.99 -41.91
N PRO A 106 16.39 15.40 -43.10
CA PRO A 106 17.46 14.82 -43.92
C PRO A 106 18.54 15.81 -44.36
N ASP A 107 18.18 17.09 -44.53
CA ASP A 107 19.09 18.17 -44.93
C ASP A 107 19.71 18.86 -43.70
N GLY A 108 19.23 18.53 -42.50
CA GLY A 108 19.70 19.05 -41.22
C GLY A 108 19.04 20.38 -40.83
N ASP A 109 17.93 20.74 -41.48
CA ASP A 109 17.22 21.97 -41.19
C ASP A 109 16.55 21.97 -39.81
N PRO A 110 16.39 23.14 -39.16
CA PRO A 110 15.68 23.23 -37.89
C PRO A 110 14.22 22.81 -38.03
N ILE A 111 13.80 21.84 -37.21
CA ILE A 111 12.43 21.35 -37.18
C ILE A 111 11.60 21.94 -36.04
N SER A 112 10.29 22.02 -36.25
CA SER A 112 9.29 22.41 -35.26
C SER A 112 8.26 21.31 -35.07
N TYR A 113 7.66 21.25 -33.86
CA TYR A 113 6.73 20.18 -33.47
C TYR A 113 5.31 20.73 -33.27
N ALA A 114 4.32 19.92 -33.61
CA ALA A 114 2.90 20.21 -33.37
C ALA A 114 2.12 18.93 -33.05
N TRP A 115 1.77 18.74 -31.78
CA TRP A 115 0.93 17.65 -31.30
C TRP A 115 -0.56 18.01 -31.36
N ALA A 116 -1.37 17.09 -31.85
CA ALA A 116 -2.82 17.21 -31.85
C ALA A 116 -3.48 15.85 -31.63
N GLN A 117 -4.57 15.83 -30.85
CA GLN A 117 -5.48 14.70 -30.84
C GLN A 117 -6.29 14.67 -32.14
N ILE A 118 -6.27 13.55 -32.85
CA ILE A 118 -7.05 13.35 -34.09
C ILE A 118 -8.21 12.38 -33.91
N ALA A 119 -8.14 11.47 -32.93
CA ALA A 119 -9.24 10.61 -32.51
C ALA A 119 -9.14 10.27 -31.01
N PRO A 120 -10.28 10.02 -30.33
CA PRO A 120 -11.63 10.36 -30.79
C PRO A 120 -11.84 11.89 -30.83
N THR A 121 -12.95 12.38 -31.38
CA THR A 121 -13.27 13.83 -31.32
C THR A 121 -13.80 14.24 -29.95
N THR A 122 -14.35 13.28 -29.20
CA THR A 122 -14.72 13.39 -27.79
C THR A 122 -14.49 12.01 -27.18
N PRO A 123 -13.92 11.90 -25.98
CA PRO A 123 -13.47 12.98 -25.10
C PRO A 123 -12.14 13.63 -25.54
N GLN A 124 -11.93 14.89 -25.16
CA GLN A 124 -10.73 15.66 -25.49
C GLN A 124 -9.67 15.52 -24.37
N ALA A 125 -8.47 15.12 -24.74
CA ALA A 125 -7.30 15.08 -23.88
C ALA A 125 -6.63 16.46 -23.79
N SER A 126 -6.00 16.76 -22.66
CA SER A 126 -5.29 18.01 -22.43
C SER A 126 -3.80 17.85 -22.74
N ILE A 127 -3.35 18.39 -23.88
CA ILE A 127 -1.93 18.39 -24.26
C ILE A 127 -1.25 19.63 -23.67
N GLN A 128 -0.32 19.43 -22.73
CA GLN A 128 0.26 20.54 -21.95
C GLN A 128 1.18 21.45 -22.76
N ALA A 129 2.03 20.86 -23.60
CA ALA A 129 3.03 21.57 -24.41
C ALA A 129 2.96 21.10 -25.88
N PRO A 130 1.93 21.49 -26.65
CA PRO A 130 1.67 20.95 -27.98
C PRO A 130 2.76 21.29 -29.01
N SER A 131 3.67 22.22 -28.73
CA SER A 131 4.77 22.59 -29.65
C SER A 131 6.16 22.11 -29.21
N ALA A 132 6.24 21.29 -28.16
CA ALA A 132 7.50 20.74 -27.67
C ALA A 132 7.85 19.40 -28.34
N SER A 133 9.15 19.06 -28.36
CA SER A 133 9.63 17.75 -28.83
C SER A 133 9.11 16.59 -27.97
N GLY A 134 8.73 16.86 -26.72
CA GLY A 134 7.98 15.94 -25.86
C GLY A 134 6.99 16.71 -24.96
N THR A 135 5.83 16.09 -24.66
CA THR A 135 4.75 16.72 -23.89
C THR A 135 4.02 15.70 -23.00
N GLN A 136 3.49 16.17 -21.87
CA GLN A 136 2.52 15.41 -21.09
C GLN A 136 1.11 15.61 -21.68
N VAL A 137 0.30 14.57 -21.61
CA VAL A 137 -1.11 14.60 -22.00
C VAL A 137 -1.95 14.01 -20.88
N ASP A 138 -2.95 14.76 -20.42
CA ASP A 138 -3.91 14.29 -19.43
C ASP A 138 -5.17 13.76 -20.14
N LEU A 139 -5.47 12.48 -19.90
CA LEU A 139 -6.64 11.79 -20.43
C LEU A 139 -7.80 11.92 -19.42
N PRO A 140 -8.97 12.41 -19.86
CA PRO A 140 -10.17 12.49 -19.01
C PRO A 140 -10.72 11.09 -18.72
N ASP A 141 -11.68 11.00 -17.79
CA ASP A 141 -12.36 9.74 -17.51
C ASP A 141 -13.23 9.28 -18.69
N VAL A 142 -13.31 7.97 -18.93
CA VAL A 142 -14.01 7.37 -20.07
C VAL A 142 -14.87 6.19 -19.63
N GLY A 143 -16.12 6.15 -20.13
CA GLY A 143 -17.09 5.10 -19.80
C GLY A 143 -16.92 3.79 -20.58
N GLU A 144 -16.11 3.79 -21.64
CA GLU A 144 -15.77 2.63 -22.47
C GLU A 144 -14.30 2.71 -22.89
N ASP A 145 -13.69 1.56 -23.21
CA ASP A 145 -12.32 1.49 -23.73
C ASP A 145 -12.16 2.44 -24.91
N THR A 146 -11.32 3.45 -24.74
CA THR A 146 -11.14 4.55 -25.68
C THR A 146 -9.73 4.51 -26.25
N LEU A 147 -9.64 4.33 -27.57
CA LEU A 147 -8.38 4.42 -28.31
C LEU A 147 -8.14 5.86 -28.74
N TYR A 148 -7.16 6.52 -28.14
CA TYR A 148 -6.69 7.83 -28.56
C TYR A 148 -5.68 7.70 -29.69
N GLN A 149 -5.76 8.60 -30.66
CA GLN A 149 -4.77 8.78 -31.71
C GLN A 149 -4.25 10.21 -31.62
N PHE A 150 -2.97 10.33 -31.28
CA PHE A 150 -2.25 11.60 -31.25
C PHE A 150 -1.38 11.70 -32.49
N ARG A 151 -1.51 12.80 -33.23
CA ARG A 151 -0.70 13.11 -34.40
C ARG A 151 0.39 14.09 -34.03
N LEU A 152 1.63 13.75 -34.36
CA LEU A 152 2.76 14.66 -34.38
C LEU A 152 2.93 15.19 -35.80
N GLY A 153 2.87 16.51 -35.97
CA GLY A 153 3.39 17.20 -37.15
C GLY A 153 4.81 17.71 -36.88
N VAL A 154 5.73 17.41 -37.79
CA VAL A 154 7.10 17.93 -37.79
C VAL A 154 7.27 18.75 -39.05
N ALA A 155 7.69 20.01 -38.90
CA ALA A 155 7.79 20.96 -39.99
C ALA A 155 9.16 21.62 -40.06
N ASP A 156 9.68 21.76 -41.28
CA ASP A 156 10.80 22.63 -41.64
C ASP A 156 10.25 23.93 -42.29
N ALA A 157 11.07 24.65 -43.07
CA ALA A 157 10.68 25.88 -43.75
C ALA A 157 9.66 25.70 -44.90
N ASP A 158 9.64 24.56 -45.58
CA ASP A 158 8.86 24.29 -46.80
C ASP A 158 7.90 23.09 -46.71
N HIS A 159 8.09 22.18 -45.75
CA HIS A 159 7.42 20.90 -45.62
C HIS A 159 6.89 20.61 -44.22
N VAL A 160 5.87 19.76 -44.17
CA VAL A 160 5.34 19.20 -42.92
C VAL A 160 5.09 17.71 -43.12
N THR A 161 5.67 16.88 -42.26
CA THR A 161 5.43 15.44 -42.19
C THR A 161 4.64 15.10 -40.94
N TYR A 162 3.81 14.07 -41.01
CA TYR A 162 2.99 13.64 -39.88
C TYR A 162 3.27 12.18 -39.53
N THR A 163 3.23 11.87 -38.24
CA THR A 163 3.15 10.51 -37.71
C THR A 163 2.06 10.44 -36.63
N THR A 164 1.57 9.25 -36.34
CA THR A 164 0.49 9.04 -35.35
C THR A 164 0.92 7.98 -34.34
N VAL A 165 0.63 8.22 -33.07
CA VAL A 165 0.78 7.25 -31.99
C VAL A 165 -0.59 6.97 -31.37
N GLU A 166 -0.81 5.70 -31.05
CA GLU A 166 -2.06 5.23 -30.44
C GLU A 166 -1.86 4.98 -28.95
N VAL A 167 -2.85 5.33 -28.15
CA VAL A 167 -2.88 5.08 -26.71
C VAL A 167 -4.23 4.51 -26.33
N LEU A 168 -4.23 3.32 -25.73
CA LEU A 168 -5.45 2.68 -25.26
C LEU A 168 -5.73 3.11 -23.81
N GLN A 169 -6.82 3.84 -23.59
CA GLN A 169 -7.36 4.06 -22.27
C GLN A 169 -8.47 3.06 -22.01
N ARG A 170 -8.26 2.12 -21.10
CA ARG A 170 -9.34 1.24 -20.63
C ARG A 170 -10.30 2.02 -19.76
N ALA A 171 -11.60 1.75 -19.93
CA ALA A 171 -12.61 2.29 -19.04
C ALA A 171 -12.24 1.96 -17.59
N GLY A 172 -12.34 2.96 -16.71
CA GLY A 172 -12.39 2.67 -15.28
C GLY A 172 -13.57 1.73 -15.01
N ALA A 173 -13.44 0.84 -14.03
CA ALA A 173 -14.57 -0.02 -13.66
C ALA A 173 -15.77 0.88 -13.32
N VAL A 174 -16.82 0.83 -14.16
CA VAL A 174 -18.08 1.51 -13.89
C VAL A 174 -18.67 0.80 -12.68
N ILE A 175 -18.50 1.39 -11.50
CA ILE A 175 -19.24 0.94 -10.33
C ILE A 175 -20.69 1.38 -10.60
N PRO A 176 -21.66 0.46 -10.75
CA PRO A 176 -23.05 0.85 -10.85
C PRO A 176 -23.37 1.69 -9.62
N VAL A 177 -24.05 2.83 -9.78
CA VAL A 177 -24.43 3.61 -8.62
C VAL A 177 -25.45 2.79 -7.85
N LEU A 178 -24.99 2.19 -6.75
CA LEU A 178 -25.78 1.21 -6.03
C LEU A 178 -26.97 1.93 -5.37
N PRO A 179 -28.12 1.25 -5.25
CA PRO A 179 -29.19 1.76 -4.41
C PRO A 179 -28.67 1.95 -2.98
N VAL A 180 -29.19 2.95 -2.28
CA VAL A 180 -28.96 3.08 -0.83
C VAL A 180 -30.20 2.55 -0.15
N ALA A 181 -30.13 1.32 0.35
CA ALA A 181 -31.11 0.82 1.30
C ALA A 181 -30.92 1.58 2.61
N ALA A 182 -32.01 2.07 3.19
CA ALA A 182 -32.01 2.76 4.46
C ALA A 182 -33.26 2.36 5.24
N ILE A 183 -33.06 1.76 6.41
CA ILE A 183 -34.11 1.35 7.32
C ILE A 183 -34.23 2.33 8.47
N THR A 184 -35.46 2.63 8.82
CA THR A 184 -35.83 3.29 10.07
C THR A 184 -36.82 2.40 10.82
N ALA A 185 -36.77 2.43 12.15
CA ALA A 185 -37.76 1.78 13.00
C ALA A 185 -38.51 2.82 13.84
N SER A 186 -39.78 2.58 14.14
CA SER A 186 -40.56 3.42 15.07
C SER A 186 -40.03 3.34 16.50
N ASP A 187 -39.43 2.21 16.86
CA ASP A 187 -38.80 1.96 18.16
C ASP A 187 -37.76 0.84 18.00
N THR A 188 -36.53 1.09 18.44
CA THR A 188 -35.43 0.12 18.42
C THR A 188 -35.29 -0.64 19.74
N ASN A 189 -35.97 -0.20 20.81
CA ASN A 189 -35.87 -0.79 22.14
C ASN A 189 -37.25 -1.03 22.80
N PRO A 190 -38.21 -1.67 22.11
CA PRO A 190 -39.57 -1.77 22.61
C PRO A 190 -39.70 -2.80 23.75
N THR A 191 -40.63 -2.59 24.69
CA THR A 191 -40.88 -3.53 25.80
C THR A 191 -41.81 -4.68 25.40
N CYS A 192 -41.62 -5.88 25.96
CA CYS A 192 -42.36 -7.07 25.54
C CYS A 192 -43.79 -7.18 26.13
N PRO A 193 -44.73 -7.76 25.34
CA PRO A 193 -44.67 -7.96 23.90
C PRO A 193 -44.80 -6.62 23.15
N ALA A 194 -44.25 -6.52 21.93
CA ALA A 194 -44.22 -5.28 21.17
C ALA A 194 -44.74 -5.42 19.72
N SER A 195 -45.11 -4.29 19.14
CA SER A 195 -45.37 -4.15 17.71
C SER A 195 -44.72 -2.85 17.24
N ILE A 196 -43.84 -2.95 16.25
CA ILE A 196 -43.06 -1.83 15.72
C ILE A 196 -43.28 -1.67 14.21
N GLU A 197 -43.04 -0.48 13.69
CA GLU A 197 -43.02 -0.20 12.26
C GLU A 197 -41.58 -0.12 11.76
N LEU A 198 -41.26 -0.86 10.70
CA LEU A 198 -40.04 -0.71 9.92
C LEU A 198 -40.37 0.04 8.62
N SER A 199 -39.54 1.01 8.26
CA SER A 199 -39.73 1.87 7.10
C SER A 199 -38.46 1.97 6.27
N GLY A 200 -38.58 1.65 4.99
CA GLY A 200 -37.57 1.83 3.96
C GLY A 200 -37.71 3.15 3.22
N ALA A 201 -38.56 4.08 3.68
CA ALA A 201 -38.96 5.27 2.93
C ALA A 201 -37.80 6.26 2.64
N THR A 202 -36.70 6.16 3.38
CA THR A 202 -35.47 6.95 3.18
C THR A 202 -34.49 6.29 2.21
N SER A 203 -34.81 5.09 1.73
CA SER A 203 -34.03 4.44 0.69
C SER A 203 -34.06 5.26 -0.60
N SER A 204 -32.96 5.29 -1.34
CA SER A 204 -32.85 6.17 -2.52
C SER A 204 -32.12 5.51 -3.68
N TYR A 205 -32.51 5.93 -4.90
CA TYR A 205 -31.71 5.76 -6.11
C TYR A 205 -31.27 7.13 -6.62
N PRO A 206 -30.07 7.24 -7.19
CA PRO A 206 -29.63 8.46 -7.87
C PRO A 206 -30.54 8.89 -9.04
N ASP A 207 -31.23 7.95 -9.70
CA ASP A 207 -31.97 8.22 -10.94
C ASP A 207 -33.51 8.19 -10.82
N GLY A 208 -34.04 8.08 -9.60
CA GLY A 208 -35.49 8.15 -9.35
C GLY A 208 -36.32 6.96 -9.84
N GLU A 209 -35.68 5.81 -10.12
CA GLU A 209 -36.35 4.56 -10.45
C GLU A 209 -37.19 4.01 -9.28
N THR A 210 -38.24 3.26 -9.60
CA THR A 210 -39.12 2.62 -8.61
C THR A 210 -38.59 1.24 -8.22
N PHE A 211 -38.47 0.96 -6.92
CA PHE A 211 -37.97 -0.31 -6.40
C PHE A 211 -39.08 -1.25 -5.92
N VAL A 212 -38.72 -2.53 -5.79
CA VAL A 212 -39.44 -3.51 -4.97
C VAL A 212 -38.70 -3.67 -3.63
N PHE A 213 -39.47 -3.74 -2.55
CA PHE A 213 -38.97 -3.92 -1.18
C PHE A 213 -39.11 -5.39 -0.78
N PHE A 214 -38.15 -5.90 -0.03
CA PHE A 214 -38.18 -7.24 0.56
C PHE A 214 -37.62 -7.19 1.97
N TRP A 215 -38.51 -7.32 2.95
CA TRP A 215 -38.16 -7.42 4.36
C TRP A 215 -38.00 -8.88 4.75
N ARG A 216 -36.93 -9.21 5.45
CA ARG A 216 -36.76 -10.52 6.09
C ARG A 216 -36.19 -10.38 7.49
N GLN A 217 -36.50 -11.36 8.33
CA GLN A 217 -35.78 -11.55 9.58
C GLN A 217 -34.50 -12.35 9.31
N VAL A 218 -33.36 -11.83 9.72
CA VAL A 218 -32.04 -12.46 9.58
C VAL A 218 -31.71 -13.31 10.80
N SER A 219 -31.99 -12.79 12.01
CA SER A 219 -31.72 -13.48 13.27
C SER A 219 -32.68 -13.07 14.39
N GLY A 220 -32.63 -13.78 15.51
CA GLY A 220 -33.47 -13.57 16.70
C GLY A 220 -34.63 -14.57 16.80
N PRO A 221 -35.45 -14.49 17.86
CA PRO A 221 -36.67 -15.29 18.02
C PRO A 221 -37.66 -15.02 16.89
N SER A 222 -38.58 -15.96 16.59
CA SER A 222 -39.51 -15.79 15.47
C SER A 222 -40.39 -14.53 15.64
N ALA A 223 -40.27 -13.57 14.72
CA ALA A 223 -41.14 -12.40 14.61
C ALA A 223 -42.06 -12.50 13.39
N GLU A 224 -43.20 -11.84 13.42
CA GLU A 224 -44.13 -11.79 12.28
C GLU A 224 -43.97 -10.46 11.53
N ILE A 225 -43.56 -10.52 10.26
CA ILE A 225 -43.53 -9.38 9.34
C ILE A 225 -44.83 -9.35 8.54
N VAL A 226 -45.68 -8.34 8.76
CA VAL A 226 -47.06 -8.33 8.24
C VAL A 226 -47.10 -8.12 6.73
N THR A 227 -46.33 -7.18 6.20
CA THR A 227 -46.30 -6.83 4.77
C THR A 227 -44.87 -6.76 4.25
N PRO A 228 -44.20 -7.91 4.03
CA PRO A 228 -42.77 -7.97 3.73
C PRO A 228 -42.36 -7.36 2.39
N ASN A 229 -43.30 -6.91 1.55
CA ASN A 229 -43.01 -6.28 0.26
C ASN A 229 -43.44 -4.80 0.14
N ALA A 230 -43.82 -4.18 1.25
CA ALA A 230 -44.21 -2.77 1.28
C ALA A 230 -43.03 -1.86 1.68
N ILE A 231 -43.12 -0.58 1.30
CA ILE A 231 -42.14 0.46 1.72
C ILE A 231 -42.07 0.53 3.25
N THR A 232 -43.21 0.34 3.92
CA THR A 232 -43.34 0.27 5.38
C THR A 232 -44.02 -1.04 5.76
N THR A 233 -43.55 -1.70 6.82
CA THR A 233 -44.18 -2.92 7.37
C THR A 233 -44.27 -2.87 8.88
N THR A 234 -45.35 -3.40 9.43
CA THR A 234 -45.43 -3.71 10.86
C THR A 234 -44.72 -5.04 11.14
N VAL A 235 -44.01 -5.10 12.26
CA VAL A 235 -43.40 -6.31 12.80
C VAL A 235 -43.95 -6.55 14.20
N ASN A 236 -44.55 -7.73 14.41
CA ASN A 236 -45.01 -8.15 15.73
C ASN A 236 -43.91 -8.98 16.40
N LEU A 237 -43.50 -8.52 17.58
CA LEU A 237 -42.43 -9.11 18.39
C LEU A 237 -43.06 -9.81 19.61
N PRO A 238 -43.22 -11.15 19.58
CA PRO A 238 -43.78 -11.89 20.71
C PRO A 238 -42.81 -11.86 21.90
N ASP A 239 -43.35 -12.00 23.12
CA ASP A 239 -42.53 -12.16 24.32
C ASP A 239 -41.80 -13.53 24.30
N PRO A 240 -40.46 -13.56 24.13
CA PRO A 240 -39.67 -14.77 24.15
C PRO A 240 -39.28 -15.21 25.57
N GLY A 241 -39.69 -14.48 26.62
CA GLY A 241 -39.43 -14.77 28.03
C GLY A 241 -38.12 -14.20 28.59
N ALA A 242 -37.32 -13.51 27.78
CA ALA A 242 -36.11 -12.78 28.15
C ALA A 242 -35.82 -11.70 27.09
N ASN A 243 -34.94 -10.73 27.38
CA ASN A 243 -34.50 -9.75 26.40
C ASN A 243 -34.03 -10.44 25.11
N ALA A 244 -34.42 -9.90 23.96
CA ALA A 244 -34.13 -10.52 22.68
C ALA A 244 -33.78 -9.47 21.63
N SER A 245 -32.71 -9.77 20.89
CA SER A 245 -32.29 -8.97 19.75
C SER A 245 -32.79 -9.61 18.45
N TYR A 246 -33.41 -8.81 17.61
CA TYR A 246 -33.94 -9.19 16.30
C TYR A 246 -33.19 -8.39 15.22
N THR A 247 -32.66 -9.09 14.23
CA THR A 247 -32.08 -8.41 13.06
C THR A 247 -33.05 -8.53 11.90
N PHE A 248 -33.49 -7.40 11.38
CA PHE A 248 -34.29 -7.33 10.16
C PHE A 248 -33.45 -6.72 9.05
N GLU A 249 -33.57 -7.27 7.84
CA GLU A 249 -32.93 -6.75 6.66
C GLU A 249 -34.00 -6.31 5.66
N LEU A 250 -33.77 -5.15 5.07
CA LEU A 250 -34.47 -4.66 3.90
C LEU A 250 -33.56 -4.87 2.70
N GLU A 251 -34.04 -5.60 1.70
CA GLU A 251 -33.50 -5.58 0.36
C GLU A 251 -34.37 -4.69 -0.52
N ILE A 252 -33.74 -3.76 -1.25
CA ILE A 252 -34.37 -3.03 -2.36
C ILE A 252 -33.72 -3.45 -3.66
N THR A 253 -34.53 -3.65 -4.70
CA THR A 253 -34.03 -4.02 -6.02
C THR A 253 -34.91 -3.46 -7.14
N ASN A 254 -34.29 -3.15 -8.28
CA ASN A 254 -34.98 -2.87 -9.55
C ASN A 254 -34.96 -4.08 -10.50
N GLY A 255 -34.45 -5.24 -10.07
CA GLY A 255 -34.30 -6.46 -10.87
C GLY A 255 -32.93 -6.63 -11.54
N GLU A 256 -32.08 -5.60 -11.54
CA GLU A 256 -30.71 -5.65 -12.07
C GLU A 256 -29.66 -5.51 -10.96
N VAL A 257 -29.90 -4.59 -10.03
CA VAL A 257 -29.07 -4.36 -8.85
C VAL A 257 -29.91 -4.45 -7.58
N SER A 258 -29.30 -4.92 -6.48
CA SER A 258 -29.92 -4.89 -5.17
C SER A 258 -29.00 -4.23 -4.14
N ALA A 259 -29.62 -3.60 -3.14
CA ALA A 259 -28.94 -3.11 -1.96
C ALA A 259 -29.68 -3.63 -0.74
N THR A 260 -28.93 -3.95 0.30
CA THR A 260 -29.50 -4.30 1.59
C THR A 260 -29.07 -3.33 2.66
N ASP A 261 -29.95 -3.14 3.63
CA ASP A 261 -29.63 -2.51 4.90
C ASP A 261 -30.21 -3.40 6.00
N SER A 262 -29.67 -3.33 7.20
CA SER A 262 -30.14 -4.12 8.33
C SER A 262 -30.32 -3.24 9.55
N ILE A 263 -31.38 -3.51 10.30
CA ILE A 263 -31.63 -2.88 11.59
C ILE A 263 -31.73 -3.93 12.67
N VAL A 264 -31.17 -3.61 13.83
CA VAL A 264 -31.27 -4.40 15.05
C VAL A 264 -32.34 -3.78 15.94
N ILE A 265 -33.23 -4.63 16.47
CA ILE A 265 -34.27 -4.26 17.42
C ILE A 265 -34.04 -5.06 18.69
N ASP A 266 -33.74 -4.36 19.78
CA ASP A 266 -33.47 -4.96 21.09
C ASP A 266 -34.70 -4.89 21.96
N GLN A 267 -35.54 -5.91 21.86
CA GLN A 267 -36.78 -6.01 22.62
C GLN A 267 -36.49 -6.28 24.11
N GLN A 268 -37.02 -5.41 24.97
CA GLN A 268 -36.84 -5.47 26.41
C GLN A 268 -37.98 -6.26 27.07
N CYS A 269 -37.74 -7.53 27.39
CA CYS A 269 -38.71 -8.39 28.05
C CYS A 269 -38.33 -8.50 29.52
N GLY A 270 -39.09 -7.80 30.37
CA GLY A 270 -38.87 -7.86 31.81
C GLY A 270 -39.24 -9.23 32.37
N ASP A 271 -38.25 -9.95 32.88
CA ASP A 271 -38.21 -10.46 34.26
C ASP A 271 -36.82 -11.08 34.57
N GLY A 272 -35.90 -10.36 35.26
CA GLY A 272 -34.77 -11.03 35.96
C GLY A 272 -33.39 -10.33 36.05
N GLY A 273 -33.00 -9.48 35.10
CA GLY A 273 -31.66 -8.85 35.13
C GLY A 273 -31.56 -7.66 36.10
N PHE A 274 -30.51 -7.58 36.91
CA PHE A 274 -30.23 -6.39 37.72
C PHE A 274 -29.67 -5.28 36.83
N THR A 275 -30.22 -4.07 36.96
CA THR A 275 -29.75 -2.89 36.21
C THR A 275 -28.42 -2.42 36.78
N ILE A 276 -27.41 -2.26 35.92
CA ILE A 276 -26.09 -1.74 36.29
C ILE A 276 -25.87 -0.41 35.56
N PRO A 277 -25.64 0.71 36.25
CA PRO A 277 -25.24 1.96 35.61
C PRO A 277 -23.92 1.80 34.86
N LEU A 278 -23.81 2.38 33.66
CA LEU A 278 -22.56 2.33 32.88
C LEU A 278 -21.38 2.88 33.70
N SER A 279 -21.61 3.93 34.48
CA SER A 279 -20.59 4.51 35.37
C SER A 279 -19.97 3.50 36.34
N THR A 280 -20.73 2.46 36.74
CA THR A 280 -20.26 1.40 37.63
C THR A 280 -19.27 0.48 36.92
N LEU A 281 -19.55 0.14 35.66
CA LEU A 281 -18.71 -0.70 34.84
C LEU A 281 -17.42 0.04 34.43
N GLU A 282 -17.53 1.32 34.07
CA GLU A 282 -16.39 2.20 33.77
C GLU A 282 -15.46 2.36 34.99
N ALA A 283 -16.03 2.59 36.18
CA ALA A 283 -15.25 2.69 37.41
C ALA A 283 -14.50 1.39 37.72
N ARG A 284 -15.12 0.23 37.46
CA ARG A 284 -14.49 -1.08 37.64
C ARG A 284 -13.40 -1.35 36.62
N GLU A 285 -13.61 -1.00 35.35
CA GLU A 285 -12.59 -1.07 34.30
C GLU A 285 -11.37 -0.21 34.66
N ALA A 286 -11.60 1.02 35.12
CA ALA A 286 -10.54 1.93 35.55
C ALA A 286 -9.77 1.38 36.76
N GLU A 287 -10.45 0.76 37.73
CA GLU A 287 -9.82 0.12 38.89
C GLU A 287 -8.89 -1.02 38.44
N LEU A 288 -9.40 -1.95 37.62
CA LEU A 288 -8.66 -3.14 37.17
C LEU A 288 -7.49 -2.80 36.25
N THR A 289 -7.53 -1.65 35.57
CA THR A 289 -6.46 -1.18 34.68
C THR A 289 -5.63 -0.03 35.27
N SER A 290 -5.67 0.18 36.59
CA SER A 290 -5.00 1.32 37.25
C SER A 290 -3.50 1.14 37.53
N SER A 291 -2.96 -0.06 37.31
CA SER A 291 -1.55 -0.37 37.64
C SER A 291 -0.58 0.50 36.83
N GLU A 292 0.62 0.74 37.38
CA GLU A 292 1.66 1.52 36.70
C GLU A 292 2.00 0.94 35.32
N LEU A 293 2.14 -0.39 35.25
CA LEU A 293 2.46 -1.09 34.02
C LEU A 293 1.33 -0.96 32.98
N PHE A 294 0.06 -1.02 33.41
CA PHE A 294 -1.08 -0.75 32.51
C PHE A 294 -1.03 0.68 31.97
N ARG A 295 -0.74 1.66 32.83
CA ARG A 295 -0.65 3.07 32.40
C ARG A 295 0.47 3.28 31.38
N GLN A 296 1.64 2.70 31.63
CA GLN A 296 2.79 2.78 30.72
C GLN A 296 2.50 2.10 29.37
N VAL A 297 1.86 0.93 29.38
CA VAL A 297 1.49 0.22 28.15
C VAL A 297 0.38 0.93 27.40
N LYS A 298 -0.70 1.37 28.07
CA LYS A 298 -1.76 2.15 27.42
C LYS A 298 -1.19 3.41 26.77
N ALA A 299 -0.24 4.09 27.43
CA ALA A 299 0.45 5.24 26.86
C ALA A 299 1.32 4.89 25.64
N SER A 300 1.94 3.70 25.61
CA SER A 300 2.82 3.30 24.50
C SER A 300 2.08 2.88 23.23
N ILE A 301 0.84 2.42 23.35
CA ILE A 301 0.01 1.96 22.23
C ILE A 301 -0.96 3.01 21.68
N VAL A 302 -0.97 4.23 22.24
CA VAL A 302 -1.79 5.35 21.72
C VAL A 302 -1.47 5.57 20.25
N THR A 303 -2.51 5.80 19.46
CA THR A 303 -2.36 6.17 18.05
C THR A 303 -2.81 7.59 17.77
N ARG A 304 -2.16 8.21 16.78
CA ARG A 304 -2.53 9.51 16.23
C ARG A 304 -3.65 9.36 15.20
N ASP A 305 -4.48 10.39 15.04
CA ASP A 305 -5.52 10.42 14.01
C ASP A 305 -4.93 10.33 12.59
N ASN A 306 -5.63 9.64 11.68
CA ASN A 306 -5.10 9.40 10.34
C ASN A 306 -4.97 10.70 9.51
N THR A 307 -5.80 11.72 9.75
CA THR A 307 -5.66 13.00 9.04
C THR A 307 -4.36 13.70 9.38
N GLU A 308 -3.90 13.62 10.64
CA GLU A 308 -2.61 14.14 11.05
C GLU A 308 -1.44 13.31 10.49
N VAL A 309 -1.60 11.98 10.45
CA VAL A 309 -0.60 11.06 9.90
C VAL A 309 -0.41 11.30 8.40
N GLU A 310 -1.47 11.40 7.62
CA GLU A 310 -1.39 11.62 6.17
C GLU A 310 -0.75 12.97 5.80
N ALA A 311 -0.89 13.97 6.69
CA ALA A 311 -0.28 15.28 6.53
C ALA A 311 1.25 15.31 6.78
N VAL A 312 1.85 14.21 7.25
CA VAL A 312 3.29 14.11 7.46
C VAL A 312 4.02 14.01 6.12
N VAL A 313 4.98 14.93 5.95
CA VAL A 313 5.86 15.02 4.78
C VAL A 313 7.27 15.33 5.26
N ALA A 314 8.29 14.75 4.62
CA ALA A 314 9.69 14.98 4.99
C ALA A 314 10.07 16.47 4.96
N GLY A 315 10.79 16.93 5.99
CA GLY A 315 11.27 18.29 6.19
C GLY A 315 10.20 19.30 6.67
N ARG A 316 8.96 18.86 6.90
CA ARG A 316 7.89 19.76 7.34
C ARG A 316 8.06 20.15 8.81
N ALA A 317 8.22 21.44 9.09
CA ALA A 317 8.43 21.96 10.44
C ALA A 317 7.28 21.68 11.44
N GLN A 318 6.06 21.44 10.94
CA GLN A 318 4.90 21.07 11.77
C GLN A 318 4.75 19.55 11.93
N ASN A 319 5.72 18.75 11.48
CA ASN A 319 5.71 17.33 11.78
C ASN A 319 5.68 17.11 13.30
N PRO A 320 5.06 16.02 13.78
CA PRO A 320 5.06 15.70 15.19
C PRO A 320 6.46 15.53 15.78
N THR A 321 6.62 15.74 17.09
CA THR A 321 7.95 15.72 17.76
C THR A 321 8.70 14.42 17.55
N ASN A 322 8.01 13.28 17.60
CA ASN A 322 8.61 11.97 17.37
C ASN A 322 9.09 11.78 15.91
N VAL A 323 8.40 12.39 14.94
CA VAL A 323 8.82 12.42 13.53
C VAL A 323 10.03 13.35 13.35
N LEU A 324 9.97 14.57 13.88
CA LEU A 324 11.09 15.52 13.83
C LEU A 324 12.37 14.94 14.44
N ARG A 325 12.23 14.14 15.50
CA ARG A 325 13.36 13.41 16.10
C ARG A 325 13.96 12.39 15.14
N VAL A 326 13.14 11.59 14.46
CA VAL A 326 13.60 10.65 13.43
C VAL A 326 14.30 11.39 12.30
N GLU A 327 13.73 12.49 11.81
CA GLU A 327 14.32 13.31 10.74
C GLU A 327 15.68 13.91 11.12
N SER A 328 15.92 14.15 12.42
CA SER A 328 17.23 14.58 12.92
C SER A 328 18.28 13.47 12.99
N ILE A 329 17.87 12.21 12.87
CA ILE A 329 18.73 11.02 12.97
C ILE A 329 19.00 10.40 11.59
N ILE A 330 17.95 10.28 10.76
CA ILE A 330 18.01 9.71 9.41
C ILE A 330 17.14 10.55 8.46
N GLY A 331 17.73 11.00 7.34
CA GLY A 331 17.03 11.65 6.23
C GLY A 331 16.73 10.69 5.07
N ASN A 332 16.16 11.22 3.99
CA ASN A 332 15.83 10.41 2.81
C ASN A 332 17.07 9.78 2.16
N ALA A 333 18.21 10.49 2.11
CA ALA A 333 19.45 9.94 1.56
C ALA A 333 19.98 8.76 2.41
N ASP A 334 19.82 8.84 3.73
CA ASP A 334 20.18 7.75 4.64
C ASP A 334 19.26 6.55 4.41
N TRP A 335 17.96 6.78 4.19
CA TRP A 335 17.01 5.72 3.85
C TRP A 335 17.38 4.98 2.56
N GLU A 336 17.77 5.71 1.50
CA GLU A 336 18.27 5.09 0.26
C GLU A 336 19.54 4.27 0.50
N PHE A 337 20.45 4.76 1.36
CA PHE A 337 21.69 4.07 1.67
C PHE A 337 21.47 2.81 2.54
N LEU A 338 20.59 2.90 3.53
CA LEU A 338 20.30 1.80 4.46
C LEU A 338 19.50 0.68 3.79
N PHE A 339 18.65 1.02 2.81
CA PHE A 339 17.74 0.09 2.15
C PHE A 339 17.73 0.26 0.61
N PRO A 340 18.87 0.08 -0.08
CA PRO A 340 19.03 0.35 -1.52
C PRO A 340 18.22 -0.57 -2.44
N VAL A 341 17.86 -1.77 -1.98
CA VAL A 341 17.16 -2.78 -2.79
C VAL A 341 15.71 -3.00 -2.36
N ARG A 342 15.19 -2.15 -1.47
CA ARG A 342 13.83 -2.28 -0.96
C ARG A 342 12.76 -2.19 -2.05
N ALA A 343 11.58 -2.75 -1.78
CA ALA A 343 10.40 -2.49 -2.60
C ALA A 343 10.04 -0.98 -2.58
N PRO A 344 9.66 -0.38 -3.72
CA PRO A 344 9.39 1.07 -3.81
C PRO A 344 8.33 1.60 -2.81
N GLU A 345 7.38 0.75 -2.42
CA GLU A 345 6.31 1.06 -1.46
C GLU A 345 6.86 1.35 -0.05
N TYR A 346 8.04 0.83 0.28
CA TYR A 346 8.78 1.17 1.50
C TYR A 346 9.53 2.50 1.33
N SER A 347 8.78 3.58 1.14
CA SER A 347 9.35 4.92 1.01
C SER A 347 9.68 5.53 2.37
N TYR A 348 10.64 6.46 2.40
CA TYR A 348 10.94 7.24 3.60
C TYR A 348 9.72 8.05 4.08
N SER A 349 8.89 8.57 3.16
CA SER A 349 7.64 9.25 3.54
C SER A 349 6.66 8.32 4.25
N ASN A 350 6.52 7.08 3.77
CA ASN A 350 5.68 6.07 4.42
C ASN A 350 6.27 5.66 5.78
N PHE A 351 7.60 5.64 5.90
CA PHE A 351 8.26 5.42 7.19
C PHE A 351 7.93 6.53 8.19
N LEU A 352 8.03 7.80 7.80
CA LEU A 352 7.69 8.92 8.69
C LEU A 352 6.22 8.89 9.12
N ARG A 353 5.30 8.51 8.22
CA ARG A 353 3.87 8.32 8.55
C ARG A 353 3.66 7.18 9.55
N ALA A 354 4.34 6.05 9.36
CA ALA A 354 4.31 4.95 10.32
C ALA A 354 4.80 5.38 11.71
N VAL A 355 5.89 6.16 11.80
CA VAL A 355 6.34 6.73 13.09
C VAL A 355 5.30 7.72 13.64
N ALA A 356 4.73 8.56 12.79
CA ALA A 356 3.70 9.52 13.19
C ALA A 356 2.46 8.85 13.79
N LYS A 357 2.08 7.66 13.32
CA LYS A 357 0.92 6.94 13.86
C LYS A 357 1.09 6.58 15.34
N PHE A 358 2.32 6.34 15.81
CA PHE A 358 2.61 5.88 17.17
C PHE A 358 3.51 6.87 17.92
N PRO A 359 2.95 7.83 18.69
CA PRO A 359 3.72 8.87 19.36
C PRO A 359 4.80 8.37 20.31
N ALA A 360 4.63 7.18 20.90
CA ALA A 360 5.61 6.58 21.80
C ALA A 360 6.86 6.06 21.08
N PHE A 361 6.76 5.68 19.81
CA PHE A 361 7.93 5.29 19.01
C PHE A 361 8.76 6.52 18.70
N CYS A 362 10.01 6.55 19.17
CA CYS A 362 10.84 7.76 19.20
C CYS A 362 10.16 8.92 19.95
N GLY A 363 9.40 8.62 21.01
CA GLY A 363 8.66 9.61 21.80
C GLY A 363 9.52 10.49 22.70
N ASP A 364 8.85 11.42 23.39
CA ASP A 364 9.42 12.24 24.46
C ASP A 364 9.36 11.50 25.80
N TYR A 365 10.29 11.81 26.71
CA TYR A 365 10.33 11.28 28.07
C TYR A 365 10.46 12.42 29.08
N ASP A 366 9.65 12.40 30.13
CA ASP A 366 9.62 13.41 31.20
C ASP A 366 10.34 12.95 32.50
N ASP A 367 10.89 11.74 32.48
CA ASP A 367 11.57 11.08 33.60
C ASP A 367 13.11 11.13 33.54
N GLY A 368 13.65 11.90 32.59
CA GLY A 368 15.10 12.10 32.42
C GLY A 368 15.80 11.07 31.53
N ARG A 369 15.07 10.12 30.93
CA ARG A 369 15.62 9.25 29.87
C ARG A 369 16.00 10.04 28.61
N ASP A 370 17.05 9.60 27.94
CA ASP A 370 17.52 10.23 26.70
C ASP A 370 16.69 9.76 25.49
N ALA A 371 15.72 10.58 25.09
CA ALA A 371 14.85 10.31 23.95
C ALA A 371 15.61 10.09 22.63
N GLY A 372 16.74 10.79 22.43
CA GLY A 372 17.55 10.66 21.21
C GLY A 372 18.28 9.32 21.18
N ALA A 373 18.90 8.93 22.30
CA ALA A 373 19.59 7.65 22.42
C ALA A 373 18.61 6.46 22.29
N ILE A 374 17.44 6.55 22.94
CA ILE A 374 16.40 5.53 22.85
C ILE A 374 15.89 5.43 21.41
N CYS A 375 15.61 6.56 20.74
CA CYS A 375 15.16 6.54 19.34
C CYS A 375 16.20 5.89 18.41
N ARG A 376 17.50 6.22 18.53
CA ARG A 376 18.56 5.56 17.74
C ARG A 376 18.58 4.06 17.97
N LYS A 377 18.47 3.61 19.23
CA LYS A 377 18.44 2.18 19.57
C LYS A 377 17.19 1.49 19.04
N SER A 378 16.01 2.12 19.17
CA SER A 378 14.76 1.61 18.59
C SER A 378 14.85 1.46 17.08
N LEU A 379 15.40 2.46 16.36
CA LEU A 379 15.62 2.38 14.92
C LEU A 379 16.58 1.24 14.55
N ALA A 380 17.73 1.12 15.21
CA ALA A 380 18.70 0.06 14.94
C ALA A 380 18.12 -1.34 15.17
N THR A 381 17.42 -1.54 16.30
CA THR A 381 16.74 -2.81 16.62
C THR A 381 15.68 -3.13 15.59
N MET A 382 14.85 -2.15 15.25
CA MET A 382 13.75 -2.28 14.30
C MET A 382 14.25 -2.66 12.89
N PHE A 383 15.25 -1.95 12.38
CA PHE A 383 15.83 -2.18 11.05
C PHE A 383 16.50 -3.55 10.94
N ALA A 384 17.22 -3.98 11.97
CA ALA A 384 17.83 -5.31 12.01
C ALA A 384 16.78 -6.43 11.92
N HIS A 385 15.70 -6.29 12.68
CA HIS A 385 14.64 -7.29 12.67
C HIS A 385 13.94 -7.35 11.31
N PHE A 386 13.60 -6.21 10.71
CA PHE A 386 12.85 -6.23 9.44
C PHE A 386 13.73 -6.66 8.28
N THR A 387 15.03 -6.41 8.36
CA THR A 387 15.99 -6.99 7.43
C THR A 387 15.93 -8.52 7.47
N GLN A 388 15.79 -9.13 8.66
CA GLN A 388 15.58 -10.58 8.77
C GLN A 388 14.18 -11.06 8.33
N GLU A 389 13.13 -10.25 8.49
CA GLU A 389 11.78 -10.64 8.08
C GLU A 389 11.54 -10.53 6.56
N THR A 390 12.15 -9.54 5.92
CA THR A 390 11.78 -9.10 4.56
C THR A 390 12.98 -8.95 3.64
N GLY A 391 14.18 -9.30 4.09
CA GLY A 391 15.40 -9.06 3.33
C GLY A 391 15.62 -10.06 2.19
N GLY A 392 16.47 -9.68 1.24
CA GLY A 392 16.89 -10.56 0.15
C GLY A 392 17.76 -11.74 0.60
N HIS A 393 18.45 -11.63 1.74
CA HIS A 393 19.34 -12.66 2.32
C HIS A 393 20.29 -13.32 1.32
N THR A 394 20.82 -12.53 0.39
CA THR A 394 21.62 -13.03 -0.72
C THR A 394 23.09 -12.60 -0.56
N PRO A 395 24.00 -13.49 -0.16
CA PRO A 395 25.42 -13.15 0.06
C PRO A 395 26.19 -12.80 -1.23
N HIS A 396 25.57 -12.98 -2.40
CA HIS A 396 26.19 -12.77 -3.71
C HIS A 396 25.76 -11.47 -4.39
N TRP A 397 24.87 -10.67 -3.79
CA TRP A 397 24.52 -9.35 -4.29
C TRP A 397 25.66 -8.34 -4.01
N ALA A 398 25.61 -7.21 -4.71
CA ALA A 398 26.60 -6.16 -4.51
C ALA A 398 26.42 -5.50 -3.13
N GLU A 399 25.17 -5.41 -2.69
CA GLU A 399 24.76 -4.86 -1.41
C GLU A 399 25.00 -5.90 -0.30
N PRO A 400 25.61 -5.51 0.83
CA PRO A 400 25.78 -6.43 1.95
C PRO A 400 24.43 -6.83 2.54
N GLU A 401 24.32 -8.05 3.08
CA GLU A 401 23.03 -8.59 3.56
C GLU A 401 22.30 -7.69 4.57
N TRP A 402 23.03 -6.96 5.42
CA TRP A 402 22.43 -6.05 6.40
C TRP A 402 21.67 -4.87 5.75
N SER A 403 22.01 -4.50 4.51
CA SER A 403 21.32 -3.44 3.76
C SER A 403 20.34 -4.01 2.73
N GLN A 404 20.00 -5.30 2.79
CA GLN A 404 19.05 -5.94 1.87
C GLN A 404 17.63 -5.98 2.42
N GLY A 405 17.35 -5.28 3.53
CA GLY A 405 16.04 -5.29 4.19
C GLY A 405 14.94 -4.63 3.35
N LEU A 406 13.68 -4.93 3.70
CA LEU A 406 12.49 -4.37 3.03
C LEU A 406 12.40 -4.75 1.54
N TYR A 407 13.04 -5.85 1.12
CA TYR A 407 12.99 -6.35 -0.25
C TYR A 407 11.63 -6.97 -0.58
N PHE A 408 11.10 -7.80 0.33
CA PHE A 408 9.82 -8.47 0.16
C PHE A 408 8.68 -7.69 0.83
N LEU A 409 7.66 -7.36 0.03
CA LEU A 409 6.45 -6.69 0.51
C LEU A 409 5.35 -7.68 0.91
N ARG A 410 5.29 -8.81 0.20
CA ARG A 410 4.30 -9.89 0.35
C ARG A 410 5.02 -11.22 0.56
N GLU A 411 4.39 -12.10 1.33
CA GLU A 411 4.89 -13.46 1.58
C GLU A 411 5.13 -14.16 0.24
N GLN A 412 6.31 -14.77 0.10
CA GLN A 412 6.70 -15.45 -1.12
C GLN A 412 5.73 -16.59 -1.46
N GLY A 413 5.28 -16.64 -2.71
CA GLY A 413 4.32 -17.64 -3.18
C GLY A 413 2.84 -17.27 -2.99
N TRP A 414 2.55 -16.12 -2.37
CA TRP A 414 1.18 -15.62 -2.19
C TRP A 414 0.91 -14.36 -3.01
N ASN A 415 -0.35 -14.20 -3.41
CA ASN A 415 -0.83 -12.99 -4.09
C ASN A 415 -2.29 -12.68 -3.70
N GLU A 416 -2.74 -11.48 -4.05
CA GLU A 416 -4.06 -10.95 -3.66
C GLU A 416 -5.25 -11.76 -4.20
N SER A 417 -5.05 -12.58 -5.24
CA SER A 417 -6.08 -13.45 -5.82
C SER A 417 -6.13 -14.85 -5.19
N THR A 418 -5.24 -15.16 -4.23
CA THR A 418 -5.17 -16.50 -3.63
C THR A 418 -6.26 -16.68 -2.57
N PRO A 419 -7.25 -17.57 -2.77
CA PRO A 419 -8.34 -17.76 -1.83
C PRO A 419 -8.01 -18.77 -0.73
N ASN A 420 -8.79 -18.74 0.36
CA ASN A 420 -8.83 -19.76 1.41
C ASN A 420 -7.46 -20.11 2.01
N GLY A 421 -6.56 -19.14 2.08
CA GLY A 421 -5.24 -19.31 2.66
C GLY A 421 -5.22 -19.07 4.17
N TYR A 422 -4.39 -18.11 4.60
CA TYR A 422 -4.25 -17.75 6.00
C TYR A 422 -5.56 -17.14 6.54
N GLY A 423 -6.20 -17.79 7.52
CA GLY A 423 -7.37 -17.25 8.22
C GLY A 423 -8.11 -18.31 9.02
N ILE A 424 -8.68 -17.91 10.17
CA ILE A 424 -9.69 -18.68 10.90
C ILE A 424 -11.05 -18.12 10.48
N CYS A 425 -11.63 -18.72 9.44
CA CYS A 425 -12.79 -18.16 8.74
C CYS A 425 -14.11 -18.93 8.99
N ASP A 426 -14.09 -19.97 9.82
CA ASP A 426 -15.30 -20.69 10.21
C ASP A 426 -16.16 -19.81 11.15
N PRO A 427 -17.35 -19.35 10.73
CA PRO A 427 -18.17 -18.42 11.50
C PRO A 427 -18.70 -18.99 12.82
N SER A 428 -18.56 -20.30 13.07
CA SER A 428 -18.86 -20.91 14.37
C SER A 428 -17.78 -20.65 15.42
N THR A 429 -16.57 -20.25 15.00
CA THR A 429 -15.46 -19.93 15.90
C THR A 429 -15.58 -18.49 16.41
N TRP A 430 -15.18 -18.26 17.67
CA TRP A 430 -15.25 -16.92 18.25
C TRP A 430 -14.31 -15.94 17.53
N GLN A 431 -13.17 -16.41 17.00
CA GLN A 431 -12.23 -15.58 16.25
C GLN A 431 -12.84 -15.08 14.95
N ALA A 432 -13.56 -15.93 14.21
CA ALA A 432 -14.24 -15.50 12.99
C ALA A 432 -15.45 -14.61 13.27
N GLN A 433 -16.04 -14.69 14.45
CA GLN A 433 -17.10 -13.77 14.87
C GLN A 433 -16.53 -12.40 15.26
N GLN A 434 -15.37 -12.36 15.92
CA GLN A 434 -14.70 -11.11 16.32
C GLN A 434 -13.95 -10.45 15.16
N TRP A 435 -13.29 -11.24 14.32
CA TRP A 435 -12.47 -10.80 13.18
C TRP A 435 -12.87 -11.58 11.93
N PRO A 436 -14.05 -11.27 11.35
CA PRO A 436 -14.60 -12.04 10.25
C PRO A 436 -13.73 -11.97 9.00
N CYS A 437 -13.50 -13.13 8.38
CA CYS A 437 -12.86 -13.18 7.09
C CYS A 437 -13.78 -12.60 6.01
N ALA A 438 -13.29 -11.64 5.24
CA ALA A 438 -13.98 -11.18 4.04
C ALA A 438 -13.94 -12.26 2.95
N THR A 439 -14.90 -12.19 2.03
CA THR A 439 -14.98 -13.09 0.88
C THR A 439 -14.67 -12.37 -0.44
N PHE A 440 -14.26 -13.13 -1.44
CA PHE A 440 -14.32 -12.75 -2.84
C PHE A 440 -15.75 -12.88 -3.37
N ALA A 441 -15.99 -12.37 -4.59
CA ALA A 441 -17.30 -12.44 -5.24
C ALA A 441 -17.81 -13.88 -5.45
N ASP A 442 -16.91 -14.86 -5.55
CA ASP A 442 -17.25 -16.28 -5.68
C ASP A 442 -17.57 -16.96 -4.33
N GLY A 443 -17.57 -16.20 -3.24
CA GLY A 443 -17.84 -16.67 -1.88
C GLY A 443 -16.64 -17.33 -1.18
N SER A 444 -15.49 -17.47 -1.86
CA SER A 444 -14.27 -17.96 -1.22
C SER A 444 -13.69 -16.91 -0.28
N TYR A 445 -13.03 -17.31 0.81
CA TYR A 445 -12.46 -16.37 1.78
C TYR A 445 -11.18 -15.73 1.25
N LYS A 446 -10.99 -14.45 1.54
CA LYS A 446 -9.72 -13.76 1.32
C LYS A 446 -8.63 -14.36 2.20
N SER A 447 -7.39 -14.38 1.67
CA SER A 447 -6.22 -14.86 2.41
C SER A 447 -5.49 -13.73 3.12
N TYR A 448 -5.23 -13.90 4.41
CA TYR A 448 -4.50 -13.00 5.29
C TYR A 448 -3.02 -13.42 5.41
N PHE A 449 -2.35 -13.68 4.28
CA PHE A 449 -0.93 -14.01 4.24
C PHE A 449 -0.04 -12.81 4.62
N GLY A 450 1.26 -13.06 4.80
CA GLY A 450 2.22 -12.05 5.25
C GLY A 450 2.30 -10.81 4.35
N ARG A 451 2.08 -9.62 4.93
CA ARG A 451 2.27 -8.33 4.25
C ARG A 451 3.06 -7.34 5.10
N GLY A 452 3.78 -6.44 4.44
CA GLY A 452 4.53 -5.36 5.06
C GLY A 452 5.77 -5.83 5.81
N ALA A 453 6.43 -4.88 6.49
CA ALA A 453 7.75 -5.06 7.10
C ALA A 453 7.74 -6.06 8.28
N LYS A 454 6.57 -6.30 8.89
CA LYS A 454 6.39 -7.31 9.93
C LYS A 454 5.94 -8.67 9.40
N GLN A 455 5.56 -8.76 8.12
CA GLN A 455 4.85 -9.92 7.55
C GLN A 455 3.60 -10.25 8.39
N LEU A 456 2.67 -9.29 8.52
CA LEU A 456 1.43 -9.46 9.26
C LEU A 456 0.57 -10.56 8.61
N SER A 457 0.16 -11.57 9.39
CA SER A 457 -0.57 -12.74 8.90
C SER A 457 -1.75 -13.10 9.82
N TYR A 458 -2.78 -13.75 9.27
CA TYR A 458 -4.05 -14.17 9.90
C TYR A 458 -5.04 -13.05 10.27
N ASN A 459 -6.34 -13.32 10.10
CA ASN A 459 -7.44 -12.39 10.38
C ASN A 459 -7.42 -11.85 11.82
N TYR A 460 -7.08 -12.67 12.81
CA TYR A 460 -6.99 -12.25 14.22
C TYR A 460 -5.79 -11.34 14.55
N ASN A 461 -4.88 -11.11 13.59
CA ASN A 461 -3.86 -10.05 13.68
C ASN A 461 -4.23 -8.84 12.81
N TYR A 462 -4.82 -9.07 11.63
CA TYR A 462 -5.33 -7.98 10.76
C TYR A 462 -6.44 -7.18 11.44
N GLY A 463 -7.36 -7.84 12.16
CA GLY A 463 -8.47 -7.19 12.87
C GLY A 463 -8.00 -6.21 13.95
N PRO A 464 -7.21 -6.63 14.96
CA PRO A 464 -6.67 -5.70 15.96
C PRO A 464 -5.77 -4.62 15.36
N PHE A 465 -4.96 -4.94 14.33
CA PHE A 465 -4.19 -3.92 13.62
C PHE A 465 -5.10 -2.90 12.93
N SER A 466 -6.18 -3.36 12.29
CA SER A 466 -7.20 -2.49 11.68
C SER A 466 -7.85 -1.58 12.72
N ALA A 467 -8.21 -2.12 13.88
CA ALA A 467 -8.76 -1.32 14.98
C ALA A 467 -7.77 -0.26 15.46
N ALA A 468 -6.48 -0.59 15.61
CA ALA A 468 -5.47 0.40 15.98
C ALA A 468 -5.31 1.50 14.91
N MET A 469 -5.49 1.17 13.64
CA MET A 469 -5.33 2.10 12.52
C MET A 469 -6.57 2.97 12.28
N TYR A 470 -7.77 2.40 12.42
CA TYR A 470 -9.03 2.99 11.95
C TYR A 470 -10.15 3.05 13.00
N GLY A 471 -9.96 2.46 14.18
CA GLY A 471 -11.06 2.25 15.14
C GLY A 471 -12.07 1.19 14.69
N ASP A 472 -11.81 0.49 13.59
CA ASP A 472 -12.69 -0.55 13.02
C ASP A 472 -11.84 -1.76 12.61
N VAL A 473 -12.24 -2.94 13.09
CA VAL A 473 -11.60 -4.22 12.77
C VAL A 473 -11.75 -4.60 11.29
N ASN A 474 -12.77 -4.10 10.60
CA ASN A 474 -13.18 -4.58 9.29
C ASN A 474 -12.42 -3.99 8.11
N VAL A 475 -11.81 -2.81 8.26
CA VAL A 475 -11.16 -2.10 7.13
C VAL A 475 -10.10 -2.98 6.48
N LEU A 476 -9.15 -3.50 7.26
CA LEU A 476 -8.09 -4.36 6.75
C LEU A 476 -8.51 -5.83 6.59
N LEU A 477 -9.61 -6.24 7.21
CA LEU A 477 -10.21 -7.55 6.92
C LEU A 477 -10.83 -7.58 5.52
N LYS A 478 -11.46 -6.47 5.09
CA LYS A 478 -12.05 -6.30 3.76
C LYS A 478 -11.00 -5.95 2.71
N GLN A 479 -9.99 -5.14 3.05
CA GLN A 479 -8.94 -4.68 2.14
C GLN A 479 -7.53 -4.98 2.68
N PRO A 480 -7.13 -6.28 2.77
CA PRO A 480 -5.85 -6.66 3.36
C PRO A 480 -4.63 -6.16 2.57
N SER A 481 -4.77 -5.89 1.26
CA SER A 481 -3.69 -5.36 0.42
C SER A 481 -3.19 -3.98 0.86
N LEU A 482 -4.01 -3.18 1.56
CA LEU A 482 -3.61 -1.88 2.09
C LEU A 482 -2.39 -1.98 3.01
N VAL A 483 -2.21 -3.11 3.70
CA VAL A 483 -1.03 -3.37 4.55
C VAL A 483 0.26 -3.42 3.73
N ALA A 484 0.21 -3.83 2.47
CA ALA A 484 1.37 -3.81 1.58
C ALA A 484 1.52 -2.45 0.89
N ASP A 485 0.43 -1.89 0.38
CA ASP A 485 0.50 -0.85 -0.66
C ASP A 485 0.54 0.58 -0.10
N THR A 486 0.40 0.76 1.21
CA THR A 486 0.34 2.07 1.87
C THR A 486 1.37 2.19 2.99
N TRP A 487 1.40 3.32 3.72
CA TRP A 487 2.28 3.49 4.90
C TRP A 487 2.04 2.44 6.01
N LEU A 488 0.93 1.70 5.93
CA LEU A 488 0.67 0.55 6.78
C LEU A 488 1.75 -0.55 6.69
N ASN A 489 2.50 -0.60 5.59
CA ASN A 489 3.57 -1.57 5.40
C ASN A 489 4.65 -1.45 6.46
N LEU A 490 4.98 -0.23 6.89
CA LEU A 490 5.91 0.06 7.98
C LEU A 490 5.17 0.20 9.31
N ALA A 491 3.93 0.69 9.30
CA ALA A 491 3.14 0.82 10.53
C ALA A 491 2.84 -0.53 11.20
N SER A 492 2.66 -1.60 10.43
CA SER A 492 2.51 -2.97 10.96
C SER A 492 3.67 -3.37 11.88
N ALA A 493 4.84 -2.83 11.58
CA ALA A 493 6.08 -3.17 12.24
C ALA A 493 6.35 -2.25 13.44
N VAL A 494 6.00 -0.96 13.34
CA VAL A 494 5.96 -0.06 14.51
C VAL A 494 4.90 -0.52 15.50
N PHE A 495 3.72 -0.94 15.03
CA PHE A 495 2.65 -1.52 15.85
C PHE A 495 3.18 -2.71 16.66
N PHE A 496 3.79 -3.69 16.00
CA PHE A 496 4.38 -4.84 16.69
C PHE A 496 5.50 -4.44 17.67
N PHE A 497 6.22 -3.36 17.39
CA PHE A 497 7.29 -2.86 18.26
C PHE A 497 6.75 -2.28 19.58
N VAL A 498 5.65 -1.54 19.53
CA VAL A 498 5.08 -0.86 20.70
C VAL A 498 4.02 -1.68 21.42
N TYR A 499 3.30 -2.55 20.71
CA TYR A 499 2.17 -3.31 21.24
C TYR A 499 2.64 -4.62 21.91
N PRO A 500 2.33 -4.86 23.19
CA PRO A 500 2.76 -6.07 23.87
C PRO A 500 1.92 -7.30 23.44
N GLN A 501 2.53 -8.48 23.51
CA GLN A 501 1.84 -9.76 23.30
C GLN A 501 2.14 -10.68 24.49
N PRO A 502 1.49 -10.46 25.65
CA PRO A 502 1.72 -11.25 26.84
C PRO A 502 1.72 -12.75 26.55
N PRO A 503 2.68 -13.52 27.11
CA PRO A 503 3.61 -13.13 28.17
C PRO A 503 4.81 -12.26 27.75
N LYS A 504 4.91 -11.90 26.46
CA LYS A 504 6.00 -11.08 25.93
C LYS A 504 5.73 -9.58 26.20
N PRO A 505 6.71 -8.83 26.75
CA PRO A 505 6.62 -7.37 26.78
C PRO A 505 6.70 -6.81 25.35
N SER A 506 6.39 -5.53 25.16
CA SER A 506 6.70 -4.87 23.89
C SER A 506 8.20 -4.61 23.76
N MET A 507 8.69 -4.54 22.52
CA MET A 507 10.10 -4.22 22.28
C MET A 507 10.44 -2.81 22.76
N LEU A 508 9.48 -1.86 22.69
CA LEU A 508 9.70 -0.51 23.22
C LEU A 508 10.02 -0.55 24.72
N HIS A 509 9.26 -1.30 25.52
CA HIS A 509 9.51 -1.40 26.97
C HIS A 509 10.85 -2.08 27.31
N VAL A 510 11.36 -2.96 26.43
CA VAL A 510 12.71 -3.50 26.55
C VAL A 510 13.76 -2.43 26.26
N ILE A 511 13.62 -1.69 25.16
CA ILE A 511 14.62 -0.73 24.69
C ILE A 511 14.67 0.52 25.57
N ASP A 512 13.53 0.98 26.08
CA ASP A 512 13.42 2.18 26.90
C ASP A 512 13.69 1.91 28.40
N GLY A 513 13.92 0.65 28.76
CA GLY A 513 14.30 0.18 30.09
C GLY A 513 13.16 0.06 31.10
N THR A 514 11.90 0.24 30.71
CA THR A 514 10.77 0.12 31.65
C THR A 514 10.38 -1.32 31.94
N TRP A 515 10.65 -2.26 31.02
CA TRP A 515 10.58 -3.68 31.33
C TRP A 515 11.76 -4.09 32.21
N GLN A 516 11.45 -4.52 33.43
CA GLN A 516 12.42 -5.00 34.41
C GLN A 516 12.19 -6.50 34.63
N PRO A 517 13.05 -7.38 34.08
CA PRO A 517 12.87 -8.82 34.23
C PRO A 517 12.85 -9.23 35.70
N ASN A 518 11.85 -10.02 36.08
CA ASN A 518 11.73 -10.54 37.43
C ASN A 518 12.49 -11.87 37.58
N THR A 519 12.45 -12.49 38.77
CA THR A 519 13.12 -13.79 39.01
C THR A 519 12.69 -14.87 38.02
N HIS A 520 11.45 -14.85 37.55
CA HIS A 520 10.95 -15.81 36.57
C HIS A 520 11.63 -15.62 35.21
N ASP A 521 11.70 -14.38 34.73
CA ASP A 521 12.37 -14.04 33.47
C ASP A 521 13.87 -14.39 33.54
N LEU A 522 14.53 -14.02 34.64
CA LEU A 522 15.95 -14.27 34.86
C LEU A 522 16.29 -15.77 34.92
N ASN A 523 15.42 -16.59 35.51
CA ASN A 523 15.60 -18.05 35.52
C ASN A 523 15.52 -18.66 34.11
N SER A 524 14.76 -18.02 33.20
CA SER A 524 14.72 -18.34 31.78
C SER A 524 15.82 -17.64 30.98
N GLY A 525 16.78 -16.97 31.62
CA GLY A 525 17.88 -16.26 30.95
C GLY A 525 17.43 -15.02 30.15
N LEU A 526 16.21 -14.53 30.37
CA LEU A 526 15.69 -13.33 29.72
C LEU A 526 16.24 -12.09 30.42
N VAL A 527 17.10 -11.36 29.73
CA VAL A 527 17.77 -10.16 30.24
C VAL A 527 17.66 -9.01 29.24
N PRO A 528 17.76 -7.73 29.67
CA PRO A 528 17.73 -6.61 28.75
C PRO A 528 18.87 -6.66 27.72
N GLY A 529 18.53 -6.41 26.45
CA GLY A 529 19.48 -6.42 25.33
C GLY A 529 18.80 -6.74 24.01
N PHE A 530 19.53 -6.68 22.89
CA PHE A 530 18.98 -7.03 21.58
C PHE A 530 18.52 -8.50 21.48
N GLY A 531 19.13 -9.44 22.21
CA GLY A 531 18.74 -10.85 22.14
C GLY A 531 17.28 -11.10 22.54
N VAL A 532 16.79 -10.38 23.55
CA VAL A 532 15.43 -10.57 24.03
C VAL A 532 14.38 -10.00 23.05
N THR A 533 14.76 -9.06 22.17
CA THR A 533 13.86 -8.58 21.10
C THR A 533 13.70 -9.62 19.99
N THR A 534 14.75 -10.40 19.68
CA THR A 534 14.62 -11.62 18.84
C THR A 534 13.68 -12.63 19.49
N MET A 535 13.80 -12.82 20.81
CA MET A 535 12.93 -13.72 21.57
C MET A 535 11.43 -13.30 21.48
N ILE A 536 11.15 -11.99 21.54
CA ILE A 536 9.80 -11.44 21.37
C ILE A 536 9.25 -11.77 19.98
N ILE A 537 10.02 -11.52 18.92
CA ILE A 537 9.57 -11.70 17.53
C ILE A 537 9.33 -13.17 17.20
N ASN A 538 10.34 -14.02 17.38
CA ASN A 538 10.28 -15.40 16.88
C ASN A 538 11.09 -16.40 17.73
N GLY A 539 11.17 -16.16 19.03
CA GLY A 539 11.96 -17.01 19.93
C GLY A 539 11.51 -18.47 20.02
N GLY A 540 10.31 -18.80 19.54
CA GLY A 540 9.87 -20.18 19.43
C GLY A 540 10.59 -20.99 18.35
N ILE A 541 11.27 -20.32 17.42
CA ILE A 541 11.99 -20.89 16.27
C ILE A 541 13.47 -20.54 16.32
N GLU A 542 13.81 -19.32 16.76
CA GLU A 542 15.17 -18.76 16.61
C GLU A 542 16.01 -18.77 17.90
N CYS A 543 15.41 -19.12 19.03
CA CYS A 543 16.06 -19.03 20.35
C CYS A 543 16.00 -20.36 21.10
N GLY A 544 16.86 -20.48 22.12
CA GLY A 544 17.04 -21.72 22.88
C GLY A 544 18.08 -22.66 22.25
N GLY A 545 18.72 -23.47 23.10
CA GLY A 545 19.76 -24.42 22.68
C GLY A 545 21.17 -24.03 23.13
N SER A 546 22.18 -24.70 22.59
CA SER A 546 23.59 -24.47 22.96
C SER A 546 24.34 -23.53 22.01
N ASN A 547 23.77 -23.21 20.84
CA ASN A 547 24.39 -22.38 19.82
C ASN A 547 23.34 -21.42 19.24
N GLU A 548 23.79 -20.28 18.72
CA GLU A 548 22.91 -19.32 18.05
C GLU A 548 22.38 -19.89 16.73
N HIS A 549 21.08 -19.75 16.50
CA HIS A 549 20.47 -20.08 15.22
C HIS A 549 20.91 -19.08 14.15
N VAL A 550 21.00 -19.53 12.90
CA VAL A 550 21.46 -18.68 11.77
C VAL A 550 20.60 -17.42 11.63
N GLN A 551 19.28 -17.53 11.78
CA GLN A 551 18.37 -16.39 11.70
C GLN A 551 18.62 -15.37 12.82
N SER A 552 18.88 -15.84 14.04
CA SER A 552 19.23 -14.95 15.16
C SER A 552 20.62 -14.34 14.95
N GLN A 553 21.59 -15.11 14.46
CA GLN A 553 22.91 -14.61 14.11
C GLN A 553 22.84 -13.50 13.04
N ASN A 554 22.04 -13.68 11.99
CA ASN A 554 21.79 -12.66 10.99
C ASN A 554 21.25 -11.36 11.62
N ARG A 555 20.27 -11.45 12.52
CA ARG A 555 19.74 -10.28 13.24
C ARG A 555 20.82 -9.57 14.04
N ILE A 556 21.71 -10.31 14.71
CA ILE A 556 22.84 -9.74 15.47
C ILE A 556 23.78 -8.98 14.53
N ASP A 557 24.11 -9.58 13.39
CA ASP A 557 25.02 -8.97 12.40
C ASP A 557 24.40 -7.72 11.79
N TYR A 558 23.11 -7.74 11.49
CA TYR A 558 22.38 -6.58 10.99
C TYR A 558 22.29 -5.48 12.05
N TYR A 559 21.97 -5.83 13.31
CA TYR A 559 21.92 -4.88 14.42
C TYR A 559 23.25 -4.18 14.64
N ARG A 560 24.37 -4.90 14.56
CA ARG A 560 25.70 -4.27 14.70
C ARG A 560 25.96 -3.23 13.62
N ASN A 561 25.59 -3.49 12.37
CA ASN A 561 25.79 -2.54 11.28
C ASN A 561 24.87 -1.31 11.41
N PHE A 562 23.58 -1.53 11.74
CA PHE A 562 22.67 -0.41 11.98
C PHE A 562 23.05 0.39 13.23
N ALA A 563 23.52 -0.27 14.29
CA ALA A 563 23.98 0.38 15.52
C ALA A 563 25.21 1.25 15.25
N ASP A 564 26.18 0.75 14.48
CA ASP A 564 27.36 1.53 14.08
C ASP A 564 26.97 2.77 13.27
N TYR A 565 26.13 2.59 12.25
CA TYR A 565 25.65 3.70 11.41
C TYR A 565 24.86 4.76 12.21
N LEU A 566 23.98 4.32 13.11
CA LEU A 566 23.11 5.20 13.91
C LEU A 566 23.79 5.73 15.17
N ALA A 567 25.07 5.41 15.40
CA ALA A 567 25.83 5.74 16.60
C ALA A 567 25.17 5.27 17.91
N VAL A 568 24.64 4.04 17.90
CA VAL A 568 24.12 3.34 19.08
C VAL A 568 25.27 2.63 19.80
N PRO A 569 25.56 2.96 21.07
CA PRO A 569 26.53 2.19 21.83
C PRO A 569 26.08 0.74 22.02
N VAL A 570 26.99 -0.21 21.76
CA VAL A 570 26.79 -1.63 22.05
C VAL A 570 27.82 -2.04 23.12
N PRO A 571 27.47 -1.98 24.41
CA PRO A 571 28.35 -2.39 25.49
C PRO A 571 28.80 -3.85 25.35
N ALA A 572 30.01 -4.15 25.83
CA ALA A 572 30.57 -5.50 25.74
C ALA A 572 29.77 -6.55 26.53
N ASP A 573 28.99 -6.10 27.51
CA ASP A 573 28.11 -6.90 28.36
C ASP A 573 26.65 -6.93 27.87
N GLU A 574 26.30 -6.24 26.78
CA GLU A 574 24.97 -6.36 26.18
C GLU A 574 24.78 -7.76 25.56
N VAL A 575 23.72 -8.44 25.95
CA VAL A 575 23.36 -9.76 25.39
C VAL A 575 22.64 -9.56 24.06
N LEU A 576 23.37 -9.81 22.96
CA LEU A 576 22.84 -9.65 21.60
C LEU A 576 22.13 -10.90 21.05
N GLY A 577 22.54 -12.10 21.48
CA GLY A 577 21.96 -13.35 21.04
C GLY A 577 20.88 -13.89 21.97
N CYS A 578 20.16 -14.91 21.53
CA CYS A 578 19.09 -15.54 22.31
C CYS A 578 19.23 -17.07 22.43
N ALA A 579 20.38 -17.64 22.05
CA ALA A 579 20.64 -19.07 22.16
C ALA A 579 20.34 -19.65 23.56
N SER A 580 20.70 -18.93 24.63
CA SER A 580 20.51 -19.39 26.01
C SER A 580 19.19 -18.94 26.63
N MET A 581 18.31 -18.27 25.88
CA MET A 581 17.03 -17.78 26.40
C MET A 581 15.94 -18.85 26.32
N GLY A 582 15.21 -19.02 27.42
CA GLY A 582 13.96 -19.77 27.49
C GLY A 582 12.77 -18.96 26.99
N ARG A 583 11.59 -19.60 26.94
CA ARG A 583 10.37 -18.92 26.51
C ARG A 583 9.89 -17.90 27.55
N PHE A 584 9.24 -16.83 27.08
CA PHE A 584 8.40 -16.01 27.94
C PHE A 584 7.25 -16.87 28.46
N GLU A 585 6.99 -16.77 29.76
CA GLU A 585 6.05 -17.63 30.47
C GLU A 585 5.15 -16.79 31.39
N VAL A 586 4.01 -17.36 31.78
CA VAL A 586 3.10 -16.75 32.75
C VAL A 586 3.85 -16.49 34.06
N GLY A 587 3.70 -15.30 34.63
CA GLY A 587 4.43 -14.88 35.83
C GLY A 587 5.72 -14.10 35.56
N GLY A 588 6.16 -14.00 34.29
CA GLY A 588 7.19 -13.04 33.88
C GLY A 588 6.72 -11.59 33.98
N ALA A 589 7.65 -10.62 33.99
CA ALA A 589 7.33 -9.21 34.16
C ALA A 589 6.54 -8.62 32.96
N GLY A 590 6.60 -9.28 31.79
CA GLY A 590 5.77 -8.94 30.62
C GLY A 590 4.43 -9.68 30.56
N ALA A 591 4.14 -10.57 31.52
CA ALA A 591 2.94 -11.40 31.53
C ALA A 591 1.71 -10.67 32.08
N MET A 592 1.37 -9.56 31.44
CA MET A 592 0.15 -8.82 31.74
C MET A 592 -1.09 -9.59 31.32
N GLU A 593 -2.11 -9.58 32.17
CA GLU A 593 -3.44 -10.02 31.82
C GLU A 593 -4.15 -8.85 31.14
N ILE A 594 -4.39 -8.95 29.83
CA ILE A 594 -4.83 -7.82 28.98
C ILE A 594 -6.16 -8.07 28.27
N TYR A 595 -6.82 -9.18 28.58
CA TYR A 595 -8.08 -9.58 27.99
C TYR A 595 -9.14 -9.73 29.07
N TRP A 596 -10.40 -9.41 28.74
CA TRP A 596 -11.52 -9.61 29.65
C TRP A 596 -12.17 -10.98 29.40
N GLU A 597 -12.54 -11.64 30.49
CA GLU A 597 -13.26 -12.92 30.50
C GLU A 597 -14.28 -12.94 31.63
N GLN A 598 -15.29 -13.78 31.49
CA GLN A 598 -16.27 -14.05 32.55
C GLN A 598 -15.60 -14.40 33.90
N ASP A 599 -16.01 -13.72 34.97
CA ASP A 599 -15.61 -14.07 36.32
C ASP A 599 -16.65 -14.98 36.99
N TRP A 600 -16.28 -16.23 37.21
CA TRP A 600 -17.11 -17.26 37.87
C TRP A 600 -17.09 -17.16 39.40
N SER A 601 -16.62 -16.05 39.96
CA SER A 601 -16.55 -15.85 41.41
C SER A 601 -17.95 -15.67 42.01
N TRP A 602 -18.10 -16.02 43.29
CA TRP A 602 -19.33 -15.81 44.05
C TRP A 602 -19.24 -14.48 44.78
N ASP A 603 -20.21 -13.59 44.55
CA ASP A 603 -20.34 -12.31 45.24
C ASP A 603 -21.78 -12.12 45.75
N PRO A 604 -22.00 -12.14 47.07
CA PRO A 604 -23.34 -12.04 47.68
C PRO A 604 -24.00 -10.67 47.52
N SER A 605 -23.30 -9.67 46.96
CA SER A 605 -23.88 -8.38 46.60
C SER A 605 -24.73 -8.43 45.32
N TYR A 606 -24.63 -9.51 44.53
CA TYR A 606 -25.43 -9.72 43.31
C TYR A 606 -26.66 -10.62 43.56
N PRO A 607 -27.75 -10.49 42.77
CA PRO A 607 -29.07 -11.07 43.09
C PRO A 607 -29.13 -12.60 43.15
N ASN A 608 -28.23 -13.30 42.46
CA ASN A 608 -28.10 -14.76 42.47
C ASN A 608 -26.85 -15.25 43.22
N GLY A 609 -26.06 -14.33 43.78
CA GLY A 609 -24.77 -14.59 44.40
C GLY A 609 -23.62 -14.92 43.44
N GLU A 610 -23.88 -14.97 42.13
CA GLU A 610 -22.85 -15.11 41.10
C GLU A 610 -22.38 -13.71 40.68
N SER A 611 -21.06 -13.53 40.54
CA SER A 611 -20.47 -12.28 40.09
C SER A 611 -21.00 -11.92 38.70
N SER A 612 -21.60 -10.73 38.54
CA SER A 612 -21.95 -10.17 37.22
C SER A 612 -20.82 -9.28 36.71
N ALA A 613 -19.61 -9.84 36.67
CA ALA A 613 -18.39 -9.10 36.37
C ALA A 613 -17.46 -9.89 35.45
N CYS A 614 -16.68 -9.16 34.66
CA CYS A 614 -15.52 -9.74 34.00
C CYS A 614 -14.25 -9.53 34.84
N LYS A 615 -13.22 -10.32 34.53
CA LYS A 615 -11.86 -10.21 35.08
C LYS A 615 -10.82 -10.22 33.99
N LEU A 616 -9.60 -9.80 34.33
CA LEU A 616 -8.45 -9.90 33.44
C LEU A 616 -7.97 -11.35 33.32
N VAL A 617 -7.55 -11.75 32.12
CA VAL A 617 -6.89 -13.02 31.82
C VAL A 617 -5.71 -12.83 30.86
N GLY A 618 -4.76 -13.78 30.90
CA GLY A 618 -3.53 -13.77 30.10
C GLY A 618 -3.62 -14.46 28.72
N TYR A 619 -4.78 -14.96 28.32
CA TYR A 619 -5.01 -15.58 27.01
C TYR A 619 -5.97 -14.75 26.17
N GLN A 620 -5.82 -14.79 24.84
CA GLN A 620 -6.61 -13.98 23.93
C GLN A 620 -8.10 -14.33 24.02
N THR A 621 -8.94 -13.33 24.25
CA THR A 621 -10.41 -13.42 24.20
C THR A 621 -10.98 -12.39 23.21
N ARG A 622 -12.30 -12.22 23.19
CA ARG A 622 -13.00 -11.22 22.37
C ARG A 622 -12.73 -9.78 22.80
N PHE A 623 -12.50 -9.58 24.09
CA PHE A 623 -12.53 -8.27 24.74
C PHE A 623 -11.13 -7.94 25.28
N SER A 624 -10.62 -6.75 24.97
CA SER A 624 -9.29 -6.31 25.38
C SER A 624 -9.38 -5.18 26.39
N ALA A 625 -8.54 -5.24 27.43
CA ALA A 625 -8.34 -4.17 28.39
C ALA A 625 -7.68 -2.91 27.80
N PHE A 626 -7.26 -2.96 26.53
CA PHE A 626 -6.71 -1.84 25.79
C PHE A 626 -7.76 -1.07 24.97
N ILE A 627 -9.00 -1.57 24.91
CA ILE A 627 -10.10 -0.90 24.22
C ILE A 627 -11.08 -0.42 25.29
N ASP A 628 -11.24 0.90 25.42
CA ASP A 628 -12.15 1.45 26.41
C ASP A 628 -13.59 0.98 26.15
N GLY A 629 -14.29 0.60 27.23
CA GLY A 629 -15.66 0.07 27.18
C GLY A 629 -15.74 -1.43 26.84
N ASP A 630 -14.63 -2.11 26.53
CA ASP A 630 -14.65 -3.56 26.33
C ASP A 630 -14.99 -4.32 27.62
N TYR A 631 -14.74 -3.74 28.79
CA TYR A 631 -15.21 -4.33 30.04
C TYR A 631 -16.74 -4.42 30.09
N ALA A 632 -17.43 -3.32 29.75
CA ALA A 632 -18.89 -3.29 29.71
C ALA A 632 -19.44 -4.25 28.66
N ARG A 633 -18.83 -4.30 27.47
CA ARG A 633 -19.17 -5.28 26.42
C ARG A 633 -18.96 -6.72 26.87
N CYS A 634 -17.91 -6.99 27.65
CA CYS A 634 -17.69 -8.31 28.24
C CYS A 634 -18.80 -8.69 29.22
N VAL A 635 -19.21 -7.77 30.08
CA VAL A 635 -20.29 -8.00 31.04
C VAL A 635 -21.62 -8.24 30.32
N ASP A 636 -21.96 -7.39 29.34
CA ASP A 636 -23.17 -7.53 28.52
C ASP A 636 -23.20 -8.85 27.73
N HIS A 637 -22.04 -9.33 27.30
CA HIS A 637 -21.93 -10.59 26.56
C HIS A 637 -22.19 -11.84 27.42
N PHE A 638 -21.70 -11.86 28.66
CA PHE A 638 -21.72 -13.07 29.49
C PHE A 638 -22.85 -13.11 30.51
N PHE A 639 -23.46 -11.97 30.84
CA PHE A 639 -24.44 -11.86 31.91
C PHE A 639 -25.73 -11.20 31.42
N GLU A 640 -26.87 -11.69 31.92
CA GLU A 640 -28.19 -11.14 31.65
C GLU A 640 -28.40 -9.85 32.48
N VAL A 641 -27.67 -8.78 32.17
CA VAL A 641 -27.75 -7.48 32.82
C VAL A 641 -28.44 -6.45 31.92
N ASN A 642 -28.99 -5.40 32.52
CA ASN A 642 -29.47 -4.22 31.78
C ASN A 642 -28.53 -3.05 32.08
N ILE A 643 -27.70 -2.65 31.11
CA ILE A 643 -26.78 -1.53 31.29
C ILE A 643 -27.53 -0.22 31.07
N ASP A 644 -27.62 0.60 32.11
CA ASP A 644 -28.18 1.95 32.00
C ASP A 644 -27.12 2.90 31.44
N TYR A 645 -27.19 3.16 30.13
CA TYR A 645 -26.31 4.09 29.41
C TYR A 645 -26.60 5.57 29.70
N GLN A 646 -27.66 5.90 30.47
CA GLN A 646 -28.00 7.28 30.82
C GLN A 646 -27.35 7.76 32.13
N ASN A 647 -26.77 6.85 32.93
CA ASN A 647 -26.21 7.14 34.26
C ASN A 647 -24.78 6.62 34.48
#